data_AF-A0A2E0VFG4-F1
#
_entry.id   AF-A0A2E0VFG4-F1
#
_cell.length_a   1.000
_cell.length_b   1.000
_cell.length_c   1.000
_cell.angle_alpha   90.00
_cell.angle_beta   90.00
_cell.angle_gamma   90.00
#
_symmetry.space_group_name_H-M   'P 1'
#
loop_
_entity.id
_entity.type
_entity.pdbx_description
1 polymer ?
#
loop_
_entity_poly.entity_id
_entity_poly.type
_entity_poly.pdbx_seq_one_letter_code
_entity_poly.pdbx_strand_id
1 'polypeptide(L)'
;MKKLIEGLKHFQNHVLWERREQFERSTQGQKPQALLITCSDSRVLPETLMQADPGDLFVSRNAGNLVPPCDGPSGEAATIEYAVSALGVTDIIVCGHYRCGAVRAILHPEEAVNLSKTNEWLAQAAETNETIRKEHPGLEGDTLWDKAVERNVLLQVENLKKHPAVVAALAAGTIRLHAWVLRFETGDVLAYDKASNAFAPLAETPVVHTVRSDSDSSSWPPEDVGSLKASRVAEHPKWFDVLKSDIPSSLVVFMVALPLCLAIAKACGVPAEVGLITGIVGGILVGLITGSPLQVSGPAAGLIVILLDIVEKQGIGMLGVVVLLAGLIQVAAGLLRLGQWFRAVSPAVILGMLAGIGAVIFSQQFHVALDDAPARNPLVNLVNIPQAMAHIFIGHDGHPGHLPAALIGAATLLILVFWKRIVPNKLKAIPAVIVAIIVVTTVSAFLSLPIERVEFDSLGAAVKWVDFGSLPALLTSSSVWKVALMVAFVTSAQTLLTAAAVDRMHQGPRTRYDRELAAQGVGNAVCGLMGALPMAGVIVRSSANVDAGARTRWSTVFHGAWLLVFALLFPEMLRMLPTSALAAILVLTGVKLLGIRAIRALWEESRSEGFICVVTAGAVVSLDLLTGVLIGVGLSIAKLIYTFSRLSVIHRVDTAGDRRTLVLEGSATFLRLPKLAAALEVVPPGTNLHIDLKGLSYIDHACLQLLMDWEQQHETTGGTLVLDWDTLHARFRSSRPRPPQSCTFHQTENITGGDAFESSRAA
;
A
#
# COMPACT_ATOMS: atom_id res chain seq x y z
N MET A 1 -18.32 24.07 19.28
CA MET A 1 -18.16 22.61 19.52
C MET A 1 -18.46 21.74 18.29
N LYS A 2 -19.58 21.92 17.57
CA LYS A 2 -19.95 21.07 16.42
C LYS A 2 -18.84 20.88 15.37
N LYS A 3 -18.23 21.98 14.91
CA LYS A 3 -17.10 21.96 13.95
C LYS A 3 -15.88 21.15 14.45
N LEU A 4 -15.55 21.24 15.74
CA LEU A 4 -14.43 20.49 16.32
C LEU A 4 -14.75 18.99 16.41
N ILE A 5 -16.00 18.64 16.74
CA ILE A 5 -16.46 17.24 16.78
C ILE A 5 -16.48 16.63 15.38
N GLU A 6 -16.94 17.39 14.37
CA GLU A 6 -16.89 16.97 12.96
C GLU A 6 -15.45 16.83 12.48
N GLY A 7 -14.55 17.74 12.86
CA GLY A 7 -13.11 17.63 12.61
C GLY A 7 -12.48 16.39 13.24
N LEU A 8 -12.87 16.04 14.47
CA LEU A 8 -12.40 14.82 15.14
C LEU A 8 -12.90 13.56 14.41
N LYS A 9 -14.17 13.54 13.99
CA LYS A 9 -14.73 12.43 13.20
C LYS A 9 -14.01 12.30 11.86
N HIS A 10 -13.71 13.41 11.20
CA HIS A 10 -12.91 13.43 9.99
C HIS A 10 -11.49 12.90 10.24
N PHE A 11 -10.84 13.32 11.33
CA PHE A 11 -9.53 12.80 11.71
C PHE A 11 -9.57 11.27 11.92
N GLN A 12 -10.52 10.77 12.71
CA GLN A 12 -10.66 9.33 13.00
C GLN A 12 -10.96 8.49 11.76
N ASN A 13 -11.82 8.99 10.87
CA ASN A 13 -12.30 8.22 9.72
C ASN A 13 -11.41 8.40 8.49
N HIS A 14 -10.67 9.53 8.38
CA HIS A 14 -10.01 9.94 7.13
C HIS A 14 -8.53 10.32 7.27
N VAL A 15 -8.05 10.79 8.42
CA VAL A 15 -6.62 11.21 8.55
C VAL A 15 -5.81 10.15 9.29
N LEU A 16 -6.40 9.52 10.30
CA LEU A 16 -5.76 8.47 11.10
C LEU A 16 -5.41 7.24 10.25
N TRP A 17 -6.19 6.91 9.22
CA TRP A 17 -5.87 5.78 8.34
C TRP A 17 -4.68 6.09 7.43
N GLU A 18 -4.55 7.33 6.94
CA GLU A 18 -3.44 7.77 6.09
C GLU A 18 -2.13 7.82 6.86
N ARG A 19 -2.20 8.29 8.12
CA ARG A 19 -1.03 8.51 8.99
C ARG A 19 -0.90 7.48 10.12
N ARG A 20 -1.55 6.33 9.98
CA ARG A 20 -1.66 5.31 11.05
C ARG A 20 -0.32 4.87 11.60
N GLU A 21 0.66 4.68 10.72
CA GLU A 21 2.01 4.25 11.09
C GLU A 21 2.73 5.29 11.96
N GLN A 22 2.51 6.59 11.71
CA GLN A 22 3.12 7.67 12.50
C GLN A 22 2.55 7.69 13.93
N PHE A 23 1.23 7.57 14.08
CA PHE A 23 0.57 7.51 15.40
C PHE A 23 0.86 6.20 16.15
N GLU A 24 0.98 5.07 15.46
CA GLU A 24 1.36 3.79 16.07
C GLU A 24 2.81 3.82 16.58
N ARG A 25 3.74 4.49 15.88
CA ARG A 25 5.13 4.69 16.38
C ARG A 25 5.16 5.45 17.70
N SER A 26 4.33 6.48 17.86
CA SER A 26 4.24 7.25 19.11
C SER A 26 3.72 6.43 20.30
N THR A 27 3.14 5.24 20.09
CA THR A 27 2.70 4.36 21.20
C THR A 27 3.85 3.69 21.95
N GLN A 28 5.06 3.66 21.36
CA GLN A 28 6.25 3.05 21.96
C GLN A 28 7.08 4.02 22.82
N GLY A 29 6.62 5.27 22.97
CA GLY A 29 7.30 6.34 23.70
C GLY A 29 7.58 7.57 22.82
N GLN A 30 7.94 8.69 23.45
CA GLN A 30 8.26 9.94 22.77
C GLN A 30 9.78 10.16 22.68
N LYS A 31 10.26 10.61 21.51
CA LYS A 31 11.67 11.00 21.26
C LYS A 31 11.74 12.27 20.39
N PRO A 32 11.30 13.41 20.93
CA PRO A 32 11.30 14.67 20.20
C PRO A 32 12.72 15.15 19.89
N GLN A 33 12.88 15.79 18.73
CA GLN A 33 14.14 16.39 18.30
C GLN A 33 14.37 17.73 19.00
N ALA A 34 13.29 18.49 19.20
CA ALA A 34 13.35 19.82 19.80
C ALA A 34 12.22 20.08 20.82
N LEU A 35 12.52 20.91 21.82
CA LEU A 35 11.53 21.61 22.63
C LEU A 35 11.19 22.95 21.97
N LEU A 36 9.91 23.18 21.67
CA LEU A 36 9.42 24.47 21.21
C LEU A 36 8.62 25.17 22.31
N ILE A 37 9.06 26.36 22.71
CA ILE A 37 8.34 27.26 23.62
C ILE A 37 7.72 28.38 22.79
N THR A 38 6.39 28.47 22.77
CA THR A 38 5.69 29.44 21.91
C THR A 38 4.39 29.97 22.55
N CYS A 39 3.71 30.86 21.84
CA CYS A 39 2.55 31.56 22.35
C CYS A 39 1.28 30.68 22.35
N SER A 40 0.42 30.86 23.35
CA SER A 40 -0.93 30.28 23.40
C SER A 40 -1.94 30.91 22.43
N ASP A 41 -1.53 31.88 21.60
CA ASP A 41 -2.36 32.45 20.54
C ASP A 41 -2.87 31.33 19.62
N SER A 42 -4.19 31.24 19.45
CA SER A 42 -4.86 30.13 18.75
C SER A 42 -4.53 30.04 17.27
N ARG A 43 -3.89 31.08 16.70
CA ARG A 43 -3.40 31.11 15.31
C ARG A 43 -2.00 30.52 15.16
N VAL A 44 -1.24 30.38 16.26
CA VAL A 44 0.04 29.67 16.26
C VAL A 44 -0.22 28.17 16.27
N LEU A 45 0.15 27.50 15.18
CA LEU A 45 -0.02 26.05 14.98
C LEU A 45 1.35 25.43 14.67
N PRO A 46 2.18 25.14 15.69
CA PRO A 46 3.56 24.73 15.52
C PRO A 46 3.78 23.54 14.58
N GLU A 47 2.99 22.48 14.77
CA GLU A 47 3.12 21.24 14.03
C GLU A 47 2.76 21.45 12.54
N THR A 48 1.76 22.28 12.27
CA THR A 48 1.39 22.68 10.90
C THR A 48 2.46 23.57 10.27
N LEU A 49 3.00 24.54 11.01
CA LEU A 49 4.00 25.48 10.52
C LEU A 49 5.29 24.76 10.12
N MET A 50 5.73 23.81 10.95
CA MET A 50 7.01 23.11 10.76
C MET A 50 6.86 21.79 9.99
N GLN A 51 5.63 21.42 9.58
CA GLN A 51 5.31 20.11 9.00
C GLN A 51 5.85 18.95 9.85
N ALA A 52 5.80 19.10 11.17
CA ALA A 52 6.31 18.11 12.12
C ALA A 52 5.34 16.92 12.24
N ASP A 53 5.87 15.71 12.24
CA ASP A 53 5.08 14.51 12.48
C ASP A 53 4.84 14.30 13.99
N PRO A 54 3.83 13.49 14.37
CA PRO A 54 3.57 13.16 15.77
C PRO A 54 4.82 12.62 16.49
N GLY A 55 5.32 13.36 17.46
CA GLY A 55 6.49 13.00 18.27
C GLY A 55 7.81 13.68 17.88
N ASP A 56 7.85 14.47 16.80
CA ASP A 56 9.05 15.23 16.41
C ASP A 56 9.33 16.44 17.30
N LEU A 57 8.27 17.08 17.82
CA LEU A 57 8.34 18.26 18.67
C LEU A 57 7.75 17.99 20.05
N PHE A 58 8.40 18.52 21.09
CA PHE A 58 7.81 18.67 22.41
C PHE A 58 7.43 20.15 22.58
N VAL A 59 6.16 20.46 22.82
CA VAL A 59 5.67 21.85 22.71
C VAL A 59 5.17 22.36 24.06
N SER A 60 5.67 23.52 24.48
CA SER A 60 5.15 24.31 25.59
C SER A 60 4.50 25.59 25.07
N ARG A 61 3.22 25.81 25.41
CA ARG A 61 2.45 26.96 24.96
C ARG A 61 1.95 27.77 26.15
N ASN A 62 2.38 29.03 26.25
CA ASN A 62 1.92 29.96 27.27
C ASN A 62 1.72 31.37 26.70
N ALA A 63 1.05 32.26 27.43
CA ALA A 63 0.83 33.63 26.98
C ALA A 63 2.16 34.37 26.90
N GLY A 64 2.56 34.78 25.69
CA GLY A 64 3.79 35.55 25.46
C GLY A 64 5.07 34.71 25.41
N ASN A 65 4.99 33.38 25.29
CA ASN A 65 6.12 32.46 25.14
C ASN A 65 7.20 32.63 26.23
N LEU A 66 6.77 32.92 27.46
CA LEU A 66 7.62 33.26 28.60
C LEU A 66 8.28 32.03 29.20
N VAL A 67 9.49 32.25 29.72
CA VAL A 67 10.29 31.29 30.46
C VAL A 67 10.43 31.85 31.89
N PRO A 68 9.67 31.32 32.86
CA PRO A 68 9.63 31.87 34.21
C PRO A 68 10.92 31.56 34.99
N PRO A 69 11.26 32.36 36.02
CA PRO A 69 12.35 32.05 36.95
C PRO A 69 12.15 30.71 37.69
N CYS A 70 13.24 30.04 38.07
CA CYS A 70 13.23 28.73 38.73
C CYS A 70 13.01 28.78 40.26
N ASP A 71 12.23 29.75 40.75
CA ASP A 71 12.07 30.00 42.20
C ASP A 71 10.93 29.17 42.85
N GLY A 72 10.31 28.27 42.09
CA GLY A 72 9.23 27.39 42.56
C GLY A 72 8.64 26.50 41.45
N PRO A 73 7.67 25.63 41.78
CA PRO A 73 7.04 24.75 40.79
C PRO A 73 6.17 25.53 39.81
N SER A 74 6.54 25.52 38.52
CA SER A 74 5.73 26.01 37.41
C SER A 74 5.62 24.95 36.31
N GLY A 75 4.54 25.00 35.53
CA GLY A 75 4.33 24.05 34.43
C GLY A 75 5.42 24.16 33.36
N GLU A 76 5.86 25.38 33.08
CA GLU A 76 6.91 25.68 32.11
C GLU A 76 8.28 25.16 32.56
N ALA A 77 8.69 25.42 33.81
CA ALA A 77 9.97 24.93 34.33
C ALA A 77 10.01 23.39 34.35
N ALA A 78 8.93 22.74 34.81
CA ALA A 78 8.83 21.28 34.79
C ALA A 78 8.87 20.71 33.35
N THR A 79 8.25 21.39 32.39
CA THR A 79 8.28 20.99 30.97
C THR A 79 9.69 21.08 30.39
N ILE A 80 10.41 22.16 30.70
CA ILE A 80 11.81 22.37 30.26
C ILE A 80 12.71 21.29 30.87
N GLU A 81 12.61 21.05 32.18
CA GLU A 81 13.39 20.03 32.88
C GLU A 81 13.15 18.64 32.29
N TYR A 82 11.89 18.28 32.05
CA TYR A 82 11.53 16.98 31.48
C TYR A 82 12.04 16.81 30.04
N ALA A 83 11.91 17.84 29.20
CA ALA A 83 12.38 17.81 27.82
C ALA A 83 13.90 17.56 27.76
N VAL A 84 14.67 18.26 28.60
CA VAL A 84 16.13 18.17 28.61
C VAL A 84 16.60 16.89 29.29
N SER A 85 16.09 16.60 30.50
CA SER A 85 16.65 15.56 31.36
C SER A 85 16.07 14.17 31.09
N ALA A 86 14.79 14.08 30.70
CA ALA A 86 14.12 12.81 30.46
C ALA A 86 14.04 12.44 28.97
N LEU A 87 13.78 13.42 28.11
CA LEU A 87 13.62 13.18 26.66
C LEU A 87 14.91 13.37 25.86
N GLY A 88 15.88 14.11 26.39
CA GLY A 88 17.18 14.32 25.73
C GLY A 88 17.08 15.11 24.43
N VAL A 89 16.21 16.12 24.36
CA VAL A 89 16.11 17.00 23.18
C VAL A 89 17.46 17.68 22.90
N THR A 90 17.79 17.89 21.63
CA THR A 90 19.07 18.54 21.23
C THR A 90 18.91 20.03 20.97
N ASP A 91 17.68 20.51 20.81
CA ASP A 91 17.37 21.87 20.41
C ASP A 91 16.23 22.43 21.26
N ILE A 92 16.38 23.65 21.77
CA ILE A 92 15.32 24.42 22.43
C ILE A 92 15.09 25.69 21.63
N ILE A 93 13.85 25.86 21.16
CA ILE A 93 13.45 26.97 20.31
C ILE A 93 12.45 27.82 21.08
N VAL A 94 12.79 29.09 21.31
CA VAL A 94 11.82 30.10 21.75
C VAL A 94 11.27 30.78 20.50
N CYS A 95 9.98 30.58 20.22
CA CYS A 95 9.33 31.11 19.04
C CYS A 95 8.22 32.10 19.43
N GLY A 96 8.48 33.39 19.23
CA GLY A 96 7.47 34.44 19.33
C GLY A 96 6.72 34.62 18.01
N HIS A 97 5.76 35.53 18.00
CA HIS A 97 5.09 35.95 16.77
C HIS A 97 4.84 37.45 16.77
N TYR A 98 4.96 38.07 15.60
CA TYR A 98 4.62 39.48 15.46
C TYR A 98 3.17 39.72 15.84
N ARG A 99 2.93 40.92 16.35
CA ARG A 99 1.62 41.35 16.86
C ARG A 99 1.06 40.45 17.96
N CYS A 100 1.94 40.03 18.86
CA CYS A 100 1.55 39.26 20.04
C CYS A 100 0.80 40.13 21.05
N GLY A 101 -0.46 39.76 21.34
CA GLY A 101 -1.30 40.48 22.30
C GLY A 101 -0.73 40.47 23.73
N ALA A 102 -0.04 39.40 24.12
CA ALA A 102 0.63 39.33 25.42
C ALA A 102 1.80 40.32 25.52
N VAL A 103 2.62 40.44 24.46
CA VAL A 103 3.71 41.43 24.40
C VAL A 103 3.17 42.86 24.35
N ARG A 104 2.02 43.07 23.69
CA ARG A 104 1.34 44.37 23.73
C ARG A 104 0.92 44.76 25.15
N ALA A 105 0.40 43.81 25.93
CA ALA A 105 0.04 44.04 27.33
C ALA A 105 1.27 44.28 28.23
N ILE A 106 2.45 43.76 27.86
CA ILE A 106 3.73 44.09 28.53
C ILE A 106 4.14 45.55 28.22
N LEU A 107 3.96 46.00 26.97
CA LEU A 107 4.29 47.38 26.56
C LEU A 107 3.36 48.45 27.14
N HIS A 108 2.08 48.10 27.28
CA HIS A 108 1.00 48.97 27.75
C HIS A 108 0.23 48.32 28.92
N PRO A 109 0.84 48.17 30.11
CA PRO A 109 0.16 47.59 31.26
C PRO A 109 -1.12 48.35 31.65
N GLU A 110 -1.17 49.65 31.36
CA GLU A 110 -2.32 50.53 31.58
C GLU A 110 -3.53 50.21 30.68
N GLU A 111 -3.29 49.65 29.49
CA GLU A 111 -4.34 49.23 28.55
C GLU A 111 -4.75 47.75 28.76
N ALA A 112 -4.05 47.01 29.62
CA ALA A 112 -4.30 45.61 29.85
C ALA A 112 -5.63 45.39 30.58
N VAL A 113 -6.45 44.46 30.06
CA VAL A 113 -7.71 44.03 30.69
C VAL A 113 -7.44 43.54 32.12
N ASN A 114 -8.33 43.82 33.07
CA ASN A 114 -8.18 43.46 34.50
C ASN A 114 -8.19 41.93 34.72
N LEU A 115 -7.06 41.29 34.44
CA LEU A 115 -6.81 39.85 34.52
C LEU A 115 -5.65 39.62 35.49
N SER A 116 -5.93 39.56 36.79
CA SER A 116 -4.91 39.50 37.85
C SER A 116 -3.81 38.47 37.61
N LYS A 117 -4.17 37.22 37.28
CA LYS A 117 -3.20 36.14 37.04
C LYS A 117 -2.40 36.27 35.75
N THR A 118 -3.02 36.79 34.70
CA THR A 118 -2.30 37.09 33.45
C THR A 118 -1.33 38.25 33.66
N ASN A 119 -1.71 39.26 34.42
CA ASN A 119 -0.85 40.39 34.72
C ASN A 119 0.34 39.98 35.61
N GLU A 120 0.12 39.17 36.65
CA GLU A 120 1.19 38.54 37.44
C GLU A 120 2.13 37.69 36.56
N TRP A 121 1.59 36.95 35.59
CA TRP A 121 2.36 36.16 34.63
C TRP A 121 3.24 37.04 33.73
N LEU A 122 2.66 38.06 33.09
CA LEU A 122 3.36 38.93 32.15
C LEU A 122 4.36 39.88 32.82
N ALA A 123 4.15 40.20 34.11
CA ALA A 123 5.09 41.01 34.89
C ALA A 123 6.49 40.38 34.97
N GLN A 124 6.61 39.06 34.80
CA GLN A 124 7.89 38.36 34.75
C GLN A 124 8.76 38.74 33.54
N ALA A 125 8.16 39.38 32.53
CA ALA A 125 8.84 39.90 31.35
C ALA A 125 8.79 41.43 31.26
N ALA A 126 8.51 42.13 32.37
CA ALA A 126 8.46 43.59 32.44
C ALA A 126 9.76 44.27 31.94
N GLU A 127 10.90 43.62 32.13
CA GLU A 127 12.21 44.05 31.62
C GLU A 127 12.22 44.28 30.09
N THR A 128 11.35 43.58 29.34
CA THR A 128 11.16 43.81 27.89
C THR A 128 10.76 45.25 27.61
N ASN A 129 9.79 45.79 28.37
CA ASN A 129 9.27 47.15 28.17
C ASN A 129 10.31 48.19 28.58
N GLU A 130 10.97 47.99 29.71
CA GLU A 130 12.03 48.87 30.19
C GLU A 130 13.20 48.93 29.20
N THR A 131 13.62 47.77 28.68
CA THR A 131 14.75 47.69 27.75
C THR A 131 14.42 48.30 26.40
N ILE A 132 13.25 47.99 25.82
CA ILE A 132 12.94 48.46 24.47
C ILE A 132 12.72 49.97 24.41
N ARG A 133 12.13 50.57 25.46
CA ARG A 133 11.97 52.03 25.55
C ARG A 133 13.31 52.75 25.73
N LYS A 134 14.29 52.09 26.34
CA LYS A 134 15.66 52.60 26.48
C LYS A 134 16.48 52.45 25.19
N GLU A 135 16.39 51.30 24.52
CA GLU A 135 17.11 51.02 23.26
C GLU A 135 16.53 51.82 22.08
N HIS A 136 15.24 52.15 22.12
CA HIS A 136 14.53 52.83 21.03
C HIS A 136 13.56 53.93 21.53
N PRO A 137 14.07 55.05 22.08
CA PRO A 137 13.24 56.10 22.72
C PRO A 137 12.32 56.89 21.77
N GLY A 138 12.41 56.68 20.46
CA GLY A 138 11.59 57.35 19.44
C GLY A 138 10.75 56.43 18.56
N LEU A 139 10.72 55.12 18.84
CA LEU A 139 9.83 54.19 18.14
C LEU A 139 8.46 54.16 18.82
N GLU A 140 7.40 54.25 18.03
CA GLU A 140 6.01 54.21 18.53
C GLU A 140 5.15 53.23 17.72
N GLY A 141 4.01 52.88 18.31
CA GLY A 141 2.98 52.05 17.69
C GLY A 141 3.49 50.68 17.24
N ASP A 142 3.14 50.34 16.01
CA ASP A 142 3.35 49.04 15.38
C ASP A 142 4.82 48.60 15.31
N THR A 143 5.73 49.55 15.05
CA THR A 143 7.17 49.27 14.94
C THR A 143 7.81 48.98 16.29
N LEU A 144 7.40 49.71 17.34
CA LEU A 144 7.80 49.42 18.72
C LEU A 144 7.28 48.05 19.17
N TRP A 145 6.05 47.70 18.78
CA TRP A 145 5.46 46.40 19.11
C TRP A 145 6.24 45.23 18.49
N ASP A 146 6.56 45.32 17.19
CA ASP A 146 7.34 44.28 16.51
C ASP A 146 8.74 44.12 17.15
N LYS A 147 9.40 45.23 17.48
CA LYS A 147 10.70 45.21 18.17
C LYS A 147 10.63 44.68 19.60
N ALA A 148 9.53 44.95 20.32
CA ALA A 148 9.31 44.38 21.64
C ALA A 148 9.09 42.86 21.59
N VAL A 149 8.48 42.32 20.53
CA VAL A 149 8.35 40.87 20.32
C VAL A 149 9.73 40.23 20.17
N GLU A 150 10.57 40.80 19.29
CA GLU A 150 11.95 40.35 19.08
C GLU A 150 12.74 40.37 20.39
N ARG A 151 12.65 41.48 21.15
CA ARG A 151 13.33 41.62 22.44
C ARG A 151 12.81 40.63 23.48
N ASN A 152 11.50 40.40 23.54
CA ASN A 152 10.91 39.42 24.45
C ASN A 152 11.47 38.03 24.19
N VAL A 153 11.53 37.59 22.92
CA VAL A 153 12.09 36.27 22.57
C VAL A 153 13.54 36.14 23.05
N LEU A 154 14.37 37.17 22.83
CA LEU A 154 15.76 37.17 23.29
C LEU A 154 15.85 37.10 24.83
N LEU A 155 15.03 37.87 25.55
CA LEU A 155 14.97 37.82 27.00
C LEU A 155 14.63 36.41 27.51
N GLN A 156 13.68 35.73 26.86
CA GLN A 156 13.30 34.36 27.25
C GLN A 156 14.42 33.34 26.96
N VAL A 157 15.20 33.53 25.88
CA VAL A 157 16.41 32.74 25.65
C VAL A 157 17.46 32.99 26.73
N GLU A 158 17.63 34.22 27.21
CA GLU A 158 18.51 34.51 28.36
C GLU A 158 17.99 33.89 29.66
N ASN A 159 16.68 33.84 29.87
CA ASN A 159 16.08 33.16 31.01
C ASN A 159 16.30 31.64 30.95
N LEU A 160 16.21 31.02 29.77
CA LEU A 160 16.55 29.60 29.59
C LEU A 160 17.98 29.29 30.04
N LYS A 161 18.94 30.17 29.75
CA LYS A 161 20.34 29.98 30.18
C LYS A 161 20.53 30.02 31.70
N LYS A 162 19.52 30.43 32.47
CA LYS A 162 19.54 30.40 33.94
C LYS A 162 18.87 29.13 34.50
N HIS A 163 18.15 28.37 33.66
CA HIS A 163 17.44 27.17 34.10
C HIS A 163 18.42 26.02 34.41
N PRO A 164 18.40 25.38 35.60
CA PRO A 164 19.42 24.42 36.03
C PRO A 164 19.69 23.28 35.03
N ALA A 165 18.64 22.64 34.51
CA ALA A 165 18.78 21.58 33.50
C ALA A 165 19.42 22.07 32.19
N VAL A 166 19.08 23.29 31.75
CA VAL A 166 19.60 23.90 30.52
C VAL A 166 21.06 24.33 30.72
N VAL A 167 21.40 24.88 31.90
CA VAL A 167 22.79 25.21 32.27
C VAL A 167 23.68 23.97 32.18
N ALA A 168 23.25 22.87 32.78
CA ALA A 168 24.00 21.62 32.77
C ALA A 168 24.18 21.07 31.34
N ALA A 169 23.11 21.10 30.53
CA ALA A 169 23.14 20.61 29.16
C ALA A 169 23.95 21.52 28.20
N LEU A 170 23.91 22.84 28.39
CA LEU A 170 24.76 23.79 27.66
C LEU A 170 26.23 23.58 27.99
N ALA A 171 26.58 23.40 29.27
CA ALA A 171 27.94 23.12 29.70
C ALA A 171 28.46 21.78 29.14
N ALA A 172 27.58 20.79 28.98
CA ALA A 172 27.90 19.50 28.36
C ALA A 172 27.94 19.55 26.80
N GLY A 173 27.52 20.66 26.20
CA GLY A 173 27.40 20.81 24.75
C GLY A 173 26.37 19.88 24.11
N THR A 174 25.32 19.48 24.86
CA THR A 174 24.29 18.54 24.39
C THR A 174 23.07 19.24 23.80
N ILE A 175 22.91 20.55 24.04
CA ILE A 175 21.76 21.32 23.54
C ILE A 175 22.16 22.63 22.87
N ARG A 176 21.29 23.10 21.97
CA ARG A 176 21.38 24.40 21.29
C ARG A 176 20.13 25.23 21.56
N LEU A 177 20.30 26.55 21.69
CA LEU A 177 19.21 27.50 21.90
C LEU A 177 18.97 28.32 20.64
N HIS A 178 17.70 28.47 20.25
CA HIS A 178 17.27 29.21 19.07
C HIS A 178 16.21 30.25 19.44
N ALA A 179 16.29 31.43 18.82
CA ALA A 179 15.34 32.53 18.98
C ALA A 179 14.66 32.81 17.64
N TRP A 180 13.37 32.49 17.54
CA TRP A 180 12.58 32.64 16.31
C TRP A 180 11.40 33.59 16.49
N VAL A 181 10.99 34.26 15.42
CA VAL A 181 9.77 35.08 15.37
C VAL A 181 8.98 34.77 14.09
N LEU A 182 7.71 34.45 14.26
CA LEU A 182 6.76 34.17 13.17
C LEU A 182 6.01 35.43 12.71
N ARG A 183 5.87 35.59 11.39
CA ARG A 183 4.96 36.56 10.76
C ARG A 183 3.74 35.84 10.19
N PHE A 184 2.53 36.20 10.65
CA PHE A 184 1.30 35.52 10.21
C PHE A 184 0.91 35.87 8.77
N GLU A 185 1.18 37.10 8.35
CA GLU A 185 0.75 37.63 7.05
C GLU A 185 1.44 36.91 5.88
N THR A 186 2.70 36.51 6.09
CA THR A 186 3.53 35.86 5.06
C THR A 186 3.82 34.39 5.36
N GLY A 187 3.72 33.97 6.63
CA GLY A 187 4.17 32.65 7.08
C GLY A 187 5.67 32.56 7.34
N ASP A 188 6.41 33.66 7.21
CA ASP A 188 7.86 33.67 7.39
C ASP A 188 8.25 33.44 8.85
N VAL A 189 9.27 32.61 9.04
CA VAL A 189 9.95 32.43 10.32
C VAL A 189 11.31 33.10 10.22
N LEU A 190 11.55 34.10 11.08
CA LEU A 190 12.83 34.76 11.19
C LEU A 190 13.60 34.17 12.37
N ALA A 191 14.87 33.86 12.18
CA ALA A 191 15.79 33.43 13.23
C ALA A 191 16.72 34.57 13.61
N TYR A 192 17.01 34.69 14.89
CA TYR A 192 18.02 35.63 15.37
C TYR A 192 19.42 35.11 15.03
N ASP A 193 20.15 35.88 14.25
CA ASP A 193 21.56 35.65 13.96
C ASP A 193 22.43 36.53 14.88
N LYS A 194 23.31 35.89 15.64
CA LYS A 194 24.25 36.57 16.53
C LYS A 194 25.30 37.37 15.77
N ALA A 195 25.66 36.97 14.55
CA ALA A 195 26.69 37.65 13.77
C ALA A 195 26.21 39.01 13.24
N SER A 196 24.99 39.05 12.70
CA SER A 196 24.35 40.29 12.23
C SER A 196 23.60 41.06 13.33
N ASN A 197 23.42 40.47 14.52
CA ASN A 197 22.63 41.02 15.62
C ASN A 197 21.19 41.40 15.19
N ALA A 198 20.61 40.60 14.30
CA ALA A 198 19.31 40.86 13.69
C ALA A 198 18.52 39.56 13.46
N PHE A 199 17.21 39.70 13.32
CA PHE A 199 16.34 38.62 12.86
C PHE A 199 16.36 38.57 11.32
N ALA A 200 16.72 37.43 10.76
CA ALA A 200 16.79 37.18 9.31
C ALA A 200 15.96 35.95 8.95
N PRO A 201 15.51 35.78 7.69
CA PRO A 201 14.79 34.58 7.27
C PRO A 201 15.54 33.30 7.65
N LEU A 202 14.86 32.35 8.30
CA LEU A 202 15.47 31.11 8.78
C LEU A 202 16.16 30.32 7.66
N ALA A 203 15.64 30.39 6.43
CA ALA A 203 16.23 29.74 5.24
C ALA A 203 17.61 30.30 4.84
N GLU A 204 17.94 31.52 5.27
CA GLU A 204 19.18 32.23 4.92
C GLU A 204 20.20 32.25 6.07
N THR A 205 19.84 31.69 7.23
CA THR A 205 20.71 31.65 8.41
C THR A 205 21.53 30.36 8.39
N PRO A 206 22.88 30.41 8.28
CA PRO A 206 23.69 29.21 8.21
C PRO A 206 23.59 28.43 9.52
N VAL A 207 23.07 27.19 9.45
CA VAL A 207 23.18 26.23 10.56
C VAL A 207 24.65 25.88 10.69
N VAL A 208 25.35 26.53 11.62
CA VAL A 208 26.75 26.24 11.92
C VAL A 208 26.83 24.84 12.55
N HIS A 209 27.06 23.83 11.71
CA HIS A 209 27.45 22.49 12.16
C HIS A 209 28.89 22.53 12.65
N THR A 210 29.10 22.74 13.95
CA THR A 210 30.38 22.38 14.57
C THR A 210 30.40 20.87 14.78
N VAL A 211 31.08 20.16 13.89
CA VAL A 211 31.40 18.74 14.07
C VAL A 211 32.27 18.64 15.33
N ARG A 212 31.76 17.99 16.38
CA ARG A 212 32.52 17.69 17.60
C ARG A 212 33.65 16.72 17.23
N SER A 213 34.89 17.06 17.58
CA SER A 213 36.04 16.18 17.42
C SER A 213 35.97 15.05 18.45
N ASP A 214 35.73 13.83 17.98
CA ASP A 214 35.81 12.62 18.79
C ASP A 214 37.28 12.34 19.17
N SER A 215 37.68 12.78 20.36
CA SER A 215 38.89 12.29 21.02
C SER A 215 38.69 12.29 22.53
N ASP A 216 37.84 11.39 23.02
CA ASP A 216 38.13 10.62 24.23
C ASP A 216 37.24 9.38 24.28
N SER A 217 37.90 8.24 24.13
CA SER A 217 37.33 6.92 23.94
C SER A 217 36.96 6.23 25.27
N SER A 218 35.73 5.71 25.33
CA SER A 218 35.47 4.31 25.70
C SER A 218 34.05 3.96 25.23
N SER A 219 33.76 2.97 24.39
CA SER A 219 34.56 1.94 23.73
C SER A 219 33.65 1.27 22.70
N TRP A 220 33.73 1.63 21.42
CA TRP A 220 33.26 0.80 20.28
C TRP A 220 34.08 1.17 19.03
N PRO A 221 34.39 0.21 18.13
CA PRO A 221 35.36 0.40 17.05
C PRO A 221 34.80 1.27 15.91
N PRO A 222 35.69 1.88 15.09
CA PRO A 222 35.34 2.95 14.16
C PRO A 222 34.72 2.40 12.87
N GLU A 223 33.63 3.02 12.39
CA GLU A 223 33.16 2.84 11.02
C GLU A 223 33.70 3.96 10.13
N ASP A 224 34.40 3.52 9.08
CA ASP A 224 34.82 4.23 7.88
C ASP A 224 33.71 5.10 7.29
N VAL A 225 33.90 6.41 7.27
CA VAL A 225 33.14 7.33 6.39
C VAL A 225 33.82 7.35 5.02
N GLY A 226 33.66 6.23 4.30
CA GLY A 226 34.17 6.03 2.95
C GLY A 226 33.06 5.52 2.02
N SER A 227 32.55 6.42 1.19
CA SER A 227 31.52 6.20 0.16
C SER A 227 30.09 5.94 0.66
N LEU A 228 29.13 6.63 0.04
CA LEU A 228 27.71 6.35 0.10
C LEU A 228 27.45 4.88 -0.29
N LYS A 229 27.41 3.97 0.69
CA LYS A 229 26.83 2.64 0.55
C LYS A 229 25.46 2.61 1.20
N ALA A 230 24.55 2.01 0.46
CA ALA A 230 23.14 1.76 0.72
C ALA A 230 22.75 1.67 2.20
N SER A 231 21.59 2.27 2.50
CA SER A 231 20.67 1.98 3.61
C SER A 231 21.10 0.81 4.51
N ARG A 232 21.26 1.07 5.82
CA ARG A 232 21.49 0.05 6.86
C ARG A 232 20.74 -1.24 6.51
N VAL A 233 21.50 -2.25 6.07
CA VAL A 233 21.01 -3.62 5.90
C VAL A 233 20.58 -4.06 7.29
N ALA A 234 19.30 -4.39 7.47
CA ALA A 234 18.82 -5.03 8.69
C ALA A 234 19.77 -6.18 9.01
N GLU A 235 20.35 -6.20 10.22
CA GLU A 235 21.24 -7.28 10.65
C GLU A 235 20.62 -8.62 10.25
N HIS A 236 21.38 -9.45 9.53
CA HIS A 236 20.90 -10.77 9.14
C HIS A 236 20.52 -11.52 10.43
N PRO A 237 19.27 -12.01 10.55
CA PRO A 237 18.84 -12.67 11.77
C PRO A 237 19.79 -13.83 12.07
N LYS A 238 20.23 -13.95 13.33
CA LYS A 238 21.11 -15.04 13.75
C LYS A 238 20.44 -16.36 13.37
N TRP A 239 21.21 -17.29 12.79
CA TRP A 239 20.68 -18.57 12.31
C TRP A 239 19.88 -19.33 13.36
N PHE A 240 20.24 -19.20 14.64
CA PHE A 240 19.48 -19.78 15.75
C PHE A 240 18.04 -19.25 15.84
N ASP A 241 17.84 -17.94 15.69
CA ASP A 241 16.51 -17.33 15.72
C ASP A 241 15.67 -17.73 14.50
N VAL A 242 16.31 -17.86 13.34
CA VAL A 242 15.69 -18.38 12.11
C VAL A 242 15.21 -19.81 12.33
N LEU A 243 16.07 -20.71 12.82
CA LEU A 243 15.71 -22.11 13.05
C LEU A 243 14.59 -22.24 14.08
N LYS A 244 14.63 -21.43 15.14
CA LYS A 244 13.64 -21.46 16.22
C LYS A 244 12.24 -21.03 15.76
N SER A 245 12.12 -20.01 14.92
CA SER A 245 10.82 -19.57 14.39
C SER A 245 10.38 -20.38 13.17
N ASP A 246 11.27 -20.58 12.21
CA ASP A 246 10.87 -20.98 10.86
C ASP A 246 10.78 -22.50 10.69
N ILE A 247 11.48 -23.33 11.47
CA ILE A 247 11.30 -24.79 11.40
C ILE A 247 9.88 -25.18 11.82
N PRO A 248 9.36 -24.80 13.01
CA PRO A 248 8.00 -25.13 13.40
C PRO A 248 6.96 -24.60 12.41
N SER A 249 7.11 -23.36 11.93
CA SER A 249 6.20 -22.79 10.94
C SER A 249 6.24 -23.55 9.61
N SER A 250 7.43 -23.94 9.14
CA SER A 250 7.59 -24.71 7.90
C SER A 250 6.93 -26.09 7.96
N LEU A 251 6.92 -26.74 9.14
CA LEU A 251 6.23 -28.00 9.36
C LEU A 251 4.71 -27.81 9.27
N VAL A 252 4.17 -26.75 9.89
CA VAL A 252 2.74 -26.40 9.78
C VAL A 252 2.34 -26.13 8.32
N VAL A 253 3.16 -25.39 7.58
CA VAL A 253 2.91 -25.12 6.15
C VAL A 253 2.98 -26.41 5.34
N PHE A 254 3.99 -27.25 5.56
CA PHE A 254 4.13 -28.56 4.92
C PHE A 254 2.89 -29.44 5.11
N MET A 255 2.40 -29.52 6.35
CA MET A 255 1.19 -30.24 6.72
C MET A 255 -0.06 -29.75 5.95
N VAL A 256 -0.18 -28.44 5.70
CA VAL A 256 -1.30 -27.88 4.92
C VAL A 256 -1.10 -28.05 3.41
N ALA A 257 0.15 -27.91 2.95
CA ALA A 257 0.48 -27.83 1.54
C ALA A 257 0.51 -29.18 0.84
N LEU A 258 0.98 -30.24 1.50
CA LEU A 258 1.08 -31.59 0.94
C LEU A 258 -0.26 -32.08 0.35
N PRO A 259 -1.36 -32.17 1.12
CA PRO A 259 -2.63 -32.64 0.56
C PRO A 259 -3.17 -31.69 -0.51
N LEU A 260 -2.95 -30.39 -0.38
CA LEU A 260 -3.43 -29.42 -1.36
C LEU A 260 -2.69 -29.54 -2.71
N CYS A 261 -1.38 -29.85 -2.72
CA CYS A 261 -0.64 -30.12 -3.96
C CYS A 261 -1.22 -31.32 -4.71
N LEU A 262 -1.47 -32.42 -3.99
CA LEU A 262 -2.02 -33.65 -4.56
C LEU A 262 -3.44 -33.43 -5.09
N ALA A 263 -4.28 -32.74 -4.30
CA ALA A 263 -5.66 -32.45 -4.66
C ALA A 263 -5.74 -31.61 -5.94
N ILE A 264 -4.93 -30.55 -6.06
CA ILE A 264 -4.92 -29.69 -7.25
C ILE A 264 -4.44 -30.46 -8.47
N ALA A 265 -3.41 -31.31 -8.35
CA ALA A 265 -2.93 -32.12 -9.46
C ALA A 265 -4.01 -33.08 -9.98
N LYS A 266 -4.65 -33.82 -9.08
CA LYS A 266 -5.76 -34.72 -9.45
C LYS A 266 -6.91 -33.94 -10.09
N ALA A 267 -7.25 -32.76 -9.56
CA ALA A 267 -8.30 -31.90 -10.14
C ALA A 267 -7.96 -31.38 -11.56
N CYS A 268 -6.68 -31.21 -11.87
CA CYS A 268 -6.20 -30.85 -13.21
C CYS A 268 -6.09 -32.06 -14.16
N GLY A 269 -6.41 -33.28 -13.71
CA GLY A 269 -6.29 -34.50 -14.52
C GLY A 269 -4.84 -34.92 -14.77
N VAL A 270 -3.89 -34.53 -13.91
CA VAL A 270 -2.47 -34.89 -14.02
C VAL A 270 -2.02 -35.76 -12.84
N PRO A 271 -0.90 -36.50 -12.96
CA PRO A 271 -0.35 -37.27 -11.86
C PRO A 271 -0.05 -36.40 -10.63
N ALA A 272 -0.24 -36.96 -9.43
CA ALA A 272 -0.18 -36.21 -8.17
C ALA A 272 1.21 -35.61 -7.89
N GLU A 273 2.25 -36.27 -8.38
CA GLU A 273 3.65 -35.87 -8.37
C GLU A 273 3.86 -34.50 -9.04
N VAL A 274 3.14 -34.22 -10.13
CA VAL A 274 3.25 -32.97 -10.90
C VAL A 274 2.90 -31.77 -9.99
N GLY A 275 1.91 -31.94 -9.11
CA GLY A 275 1.55 -30.96 -8.09
C GLY A 275 2.60 -30.83 -6.98
N LEU A 276 3.20 -31.95 -6.52
CA LEU A 276 4.28 -31.91 -5.54
C LEU A 276 5.53 -31.23 -6.10
N ILE A 277 5.94 -31.54 -7.33
CA ILE A 277 7.08 -30.90 -8.02
C ILE A 277 6.88 -29.39 -8.02
N THR A 278 5.69 -28.93 -8.43
CA THR A 278 5.34 -27.51 -8.43
C THR A 278 5.45 -26.88 -7.04
N GLY A 279 4.99 -27.59 -5.99
CA GLY A 279 5.15 -27.14 -4.61
C GLY A 279 6.60 -27.12 -4.12
N ILE A 280 7.43 -28.08 -4.53
CA ILE A 280 8.85 -28.16 -4.20
C ILE A 280 9.61 -27.01 -4.86
N VAL A 281 9.39 -26.76 -6.15
CA VAL A 281 9.98 -25.61 -6.86
C VAL A 281 9.51 -24.29 -6.25
N GLY A 282 8.22 -24.17 -5.92
CA GLY A 282 7.67 -22.99 -5.26
C GLY A 282 8.21 -22.74 -3.85
N GLY A 283 8.49 -23.79 -3.08
CA GLY A 283 9.06 -23.69 -1.73
C GLY A 283 10.57 -23.40 -1.75
N ILE A 284 11.34 -24.17 -2.53
CA ILE A 284 12.80 -24.08 -2.54
C ILE A 284 13.25 -22.96 -3.48
N LEU A 285 13.06 -23.13 -4.80
CA LEU A 285 13.61 -22.21 -5.80
C LEU A 285 13.01 -20.81 -5.64
N VAL A 286 11.67 -20.70 -5.66
CA VAL A 286 11.00 -19.41 -5.51
C VAL A 286 11.20 -18.85 -4.11
N GLY A 287 11.12 -19.67 -3.06
CA GLY A 287 11.38 -19.23 -1.68
C GLY A 287 12.78 -18.63 -1.46
N LEU A 288 13.79 -19.04 -2.22
CA LEU A 288 15.13 -18.44 -2.17
C LEU A 288 15.17 -17.06 -2.83
N ILE A 289 14.54 -16.89 -3.99
CA ILE A 289 14.66 -15.67 -4.81
C ILE A 289 13.52 -14.66 -4.62
N THR A 290 12.40 -15.06 -3.99
CA THR A 290 11.16 -14.30 -3.77
C THR A 290 11.35 -12.85 -3.31
N GLY A 291 10.42 -12.00 -3.75
CA GLY A 291 10.28 -10.62 -3.29
C GLY A 291 9.41 -10.49 -2.03
N SER A 292 8.63 -11.51 -1.69
CA SER A 292 7.72 -11.58 -0.53
C SER A 292 8.13 -12.71 0.42
N PRO A 293 8.93 -12.41 1.48
CA PRO A 293 9.60 -13.45 2.27
C PRO A 293 8.68 -14.48 2.93
N LEU A 294 7.47 -14.11 3.34
CA LEU A 294 6.56 -15.03 4.06
C LEU A 294 5.51 -15.68 3.16
N GLN A 295 5.46 -15.30 1.88
CA GLN A 295 4.56 -15.88 0.91
C GLN A 295 5.03 -17.29 0.50
N VAL A 296 4.10 -18.24 0.51
CA VAL A 296 4.35 -19.62 0.08
C VAL A 296 3.70 -19.83 -1.28
N SER A 297 4.52 -20.25 -2.25
CA SER A 297 4.09 -20.52 -3.62
C SER A 297 3.75 -21.99 -3.81
N GLY A 298 2.85 -22.30 -4.73
CA GLY A 298 2.49 -23.68 -5.06
C GLY A 298 1.49 -23.75 -6.21
N PRO A 299 0.97 -24.95 -6.55
CA PRO A 299 0.03 -25.14 -7.65
C PRO A 299 -1.14 -24.15 -7.61
N ALA A 300 -1.41 -23.49 -8.74
CA ALA A 300 -2.46 -22.48 -8.83
C ALA A 300 -3.84 -23.12 -8.99
N ALA A 301 -4.58 -23.26 -7.88
CA ALA A 301 -5.95 -23.79 -7.89
C ALA A 301 -6.91 -23.01 -8.81
N GLY A 302 -6.65 -21.71 -9.02
CA GLY A 302 -7.45 -20.85 -9.89
C GLY A 302 -7.42 -21.22 -11.37
N LEU A 303 -6.50 -22.09 -11.77
CA LEU A 303 -6.32 -22.51 -13.16
C LEU A 303 -6.86 -23.92 -13.44
N ILE A 304 -7.37 -24.65 -12.44
CA ILE A 304 -7.76 -26.07 -12.57
C ILE A 304 -8.53 -26.38 -13.86
N VAL A 305 -9.58 -25.62 -14.17
CA VAL A 305 -10.42 -25.87 -15.36
C VAL A 305 -9.68 -25.63 -16.67
N ILE A 306 -8.87 -24.58 -16.74
CA ILE A 306 -8.08 -24.27 -17.93
C ILE A 306 -7.05 -25.37 -18.15
N LEU A 307 -6.38 -25.81 -17.09
CA LEU A 307 -5.34 -26.84 -17.19
C LEU A 307 -5.95 -28.19 -17.55
N LEU A 308 -7.09 -28.54 -16.97
CA LEU A 308 -7.83 -29.75 -17.34
C LEU A 308 -8.19 -29.74 -18.84
N ASP A 309 -8.67 -28.61 -19.36
CA ASP A 309 -8.99 -28.47 -20.80
C ASP A 309 -7.76 -28.64 -21.70
N ILE A 310 -6.61 -28.08 -21.31
CA ILE A 310 -5.33 -28.24 -22.03
C ILE A 310 -4.89 -29.70 -22.01
N VAL A 311 -4.90 -30.33 -20.85
CA VAL A 311 -4.44 -31.70 -20.65
C VAL A 311 -5.32 -32.68 -21.45
N GLU A 312 -6.64 -32.52 -21.42
CA GLU A 312 -7.55 -33.39 -22.18
C GLU A 312 -7.44 -33.21 -23.69
N LYS A 313 -7.29 -31.97 -24.18
CA LYS A 313 -7.28 -31.70 -25.64
C LYS A 313 -5.91 -31.87 -26.28
N GLN A 314 -4.84 -31.57 -25.54
CA GLN A 314 -3.51 -31.39 -26.09
C GLN A 314 -2.42 -32.15 -25.33
N GLY A 315 -2.76 -32.74 -24.18
CA GLY A 315 -1.84 -33.52 -23.37
C GLY A 315 -0.90 -32.68 -22.49
N ILE A 316 -0.16 -33.40 -21.63
CA ILE A 316 0.73 -32.82 -20.62
C ILE A 316 1.95 -32.10 -21.25
N GLY A 317 2.39 -32.50 -22.46
CA GLY A 317 3.49 -31.82 -23.15
C GLY A 317 3.17 -30.35 -23.47
N MET A 318 1.93 -30.08 -23.91
CA MET A 318 1.48 -28.71 -24.20
C MET A 318 1.31 -27.86 -22.95
N LEU A 319 0.89 -28.47 -21.85
CA LEU A 319 0.86 -27.83 -20.54
C LEU A 319 2.25 -27.25 -20.19
N GLY A 320 3.32 -28.05 -20.33
CA GLY A 320 4.69 -27.60 -20.05
C GLY A 320 5.09 -26.37 -20.87
N VAL A 321 4.80 -26.37 -22.17
CA VAL A 321 5.09 -25.24 -23.08
C VAL A 321 4.32 -23.97 -22.68
N VAL A 322 3.03 -24.09 -22.40
CA VAL A 322 2.19 -22.96 -21.96
C VAL A 322 2.71 -22.36 -20.65
N VAL A 323 3.05 -23.20 -19.67
CA VAL A 323 3.56 -22.78 -18.36
C VAL A 323 4.94 -22.15 -18.48
N LEU A 324 5.80 -22.67 -19.36
CA LEU A 324 7.11 -22.10 -19.67
C LEU A 324 6.96 -20.68 -20.23
N LEU A 325 6.13 -20.51 -21.25
CA LEU A 325 5.86 -19.20 -21.85
C LEU A 325 5.25 -18.22 -20.86
N ALA A 326 4.30 -18.69 -20.04
CA ALA A 326 3.72 -17.88 -18.98
C ALA A 326 4.78 -17.38 -17.99
N GLY A 327 5.71 -18.25 -17.59
CA GLY A 327 6.84 -17.89 -16.74
C GLY A 327 7.75 -16.84 -17.38
N LEU A 328 8.09 -17.00 -18.67
CA LEU A 328 8.90 -16.01 -19.40
C LEU A 328 8.21 -14.64 -19.49
N ILE A 329 6.90 -14.62 -19.75
CA ILE A 329 6.10 -13.38 -19.76
C ILE A 329 6.15 -12.71 -18.37
N GLN A 330 6.05 -13.47 -17.28
CA GLN A 330 6.15 -12.95 -15.93
C GLN A 330 7.53 -12.41 -15.58
N VAL A 331 8.60 -13.10 -15.99
CA VAL A 331 9.98 -12.60 -15.84
C VAL A 331 10.11 -11.26 -16.55
N ALA A 332 9.68 -11.18 -17.82
CA ALA A 332 9.70 -9.93 -18.58
C ALA A 332 8.90 -8.83 -17.89
N ALA A 333 7.69 -9.14 -17.40
CA ALA A 333 6.85 -8.17 -16.68
C ALA A 333 7.50 -7.67 -15.37
N GLY A 334 8.16 -8.55 -14.62
CA GLY A 334 8.91 -8.19 -13.42
C GLY A 334 10.12 -7.30 -13.72
N LEU A 335 10.86 -7.61 -14.79
CA LEU A 335 12.00 -6.80 -15.25
C LEU A 335 11.57 -5.42 -15.75
N LEU A 336 10.41 -5.33 -16.41
CA LEU A 336 9.79 -4.09 -16.87
C LEU A 336 9.08 -3.31 -15.75
N ARG A 337 9.18 -3.76 -14.49
CA ARG A 337 8.59 -3.12 -13.30
C ARG A 337 7.07 -2.98 -13.37
N LEU A 338 6.39 -3.98 -13.93
CA LEU A 338 4.92 -4.02 -14.03
C LEU A 338 4.25 -4.60 -12.78
N GLY A 339 5.00 -5.11 -11.80
CA GLY A 339 4.44 -5.75 -10.60
C GLY A 339 3.60 -4.79 -9.76
N GLN A 340 3.99 -3.51 -9.70
CA GLN A 340 3.24 -2.50 -8.97
C GLN A 340 1.87 -2.17 -9.61
N TRP A 341 1.76 -2.28 -10.95
CA TRP A 341 0.53 -1.97 -11.69
C TRP A 341 -0.58 -3.01 -11.47
N PHE A 342 -0.23 -4.26 -11.20
CA PHE A 342 -1.22 -5.28 -10.84
C PHE A 342 -2.00 -4.94 -9.55
N ARG A 343 -1.47 -4.07 -8.67
CA ARG A 343 -2.22 -3.56 -7.52
C ARG A 343 -3.33 -2.58 -7.89
N ALA A 344 -3.31 -2.03 -9.11
CA ALA A 344 -4.32 -1.11 -9.60
C ALA A 344 -5.60 -1.81 -10.10
N VAL A 345 -5.63 -3.15 -10.12
CA VAL A 345 -6.85 -3.90 -10.44
C VAL A 345 -7.90 -3.64 -9.35
N SER A 346 -9.13 -3.30 -9.76
CA SER A 346 -10.22 -3.00 -8.83
C SER A 346 -10.46 -4.18 -7.86
N PRO A 347 -10.64 -3.92 -6.54
CA PRO A 347 -11.05 -4.92 -5.57
C PRO A 347 -12.30 -5.71 -5.98
N ALA A 348 -13.24 -5.10 -6.70
CA ALA A 348 -14.45 -5.76 -7.19
C ALA A 348 -14.14 -6.87 -8.20
N VAL A 349 -13.21 -6.61 -9.12
CA VAL A 349 -12.77 -7.60 -10.13
C VAL A 349 -12.08 -8.77 -9.45
N ILE A 350 -11.25 -8.49 -8.46
CA ILE A 350 -10.52 -9.50 -7.70
C ILE A 350 -11.47 -10.39 -6.91
N LEU A 351 -12.39 -9.79 -6.16
CA LEU A 351 -13.39 -10.54 -5.38
C LEU A 351 -14.31 -11.33 -6.30
N GLY A 352 -14.72 -10.75 -7.43
CA GLY A 352 -15.52 -11.44 -8.44
C GLY A 352 -14.79 -12.62 -9.07
N MET A 353 -13.51 -12.45 -9.41
CA MET A 353 -12.65 -13.51 -9.92
C MET A 353 -12.48 -14.65 -8.92
N LEU A 354 -12.15 -14.33 -7.65
CA LEU A 354 -11.99 -15.33 -6.58
C LEU A 354 -13.31 -16.07 -6.32
N ALA A 355 -14.44 -15.37 -6.34
CA ALA A 355 -15.75 -15.98 -6.17
C ALA A 355 -16.12 -16.89 -7.35
N GLY A 356 -15.86 -16.45 -8.58
CA GLY A 356 -16.04 -17.29 -9.78
C GLY A 356 -15.19 -18.56 -9.73
N ILE A 357 -13.89 -18.42 -9.44
CA ILE A 357 -12.98 -19.56 -9.23
C ILE A 357 -13.50 -20.48 -8.12
N GLY A 358 -13.94 -19.92 -6.99
CA GLY A 358 -14.47 -20.68 -5.86
C GLY A 358 -15.71 -21.50 -6.23
N ALA A 359 -16.62 -20.91 -7.02
CA ALA A 359 -17.82 -21.58 -7.52
C ALA A 359 -17.48 -22.73 -8.49
N VAL A 360 -16.52 -22.51 -9.38
CA VAL A 360 -16.05 -23.51 -10.34
C VAL A 360 -15.37 -24.68 -9.64
N ILE A 361 -14.47 -24.42 -8.69
CA ILE A 361 -13.83 -25.47 -7.89
C ILE A 361 -14.88 -26.24 -7.10
N PHE A 362 -15.81 -25.54 -6.44
CA PHE A 362 -16.89 -26.19 -5.69
C PHE A 362 -17.73 -27.10 -6.59
N SER A 363 -18.15 -26.62 -7.76
CA SER A 363 -19.04 -27.39 -8.62
C SER A 363 -18.40 -28.67 -9.13
N GLN A 364 -17.11 -28.66 -9.49
CA GLN A 364 -16.41 -29.86 -9.95
C GLN A 364 -16.05 -30.81 -8.80
N GLN A 365 -15.44 -30.28 -7.74
CA GLN A 365 -14.87 -31.11 -6.68
C GLN A 365 -15.93 -31.72 -5.76
N PHE A 366 -17.17 -31.20 -5.80
CA PHE A 366 -18.30 -31.81 -5.11
C PHE A 366 -18.59 -33.22 -5.66
N HIS A 367 -18.61 -33.39 -6.99
CA HIS A 367 -18.81 -34.70 -7.62
C HIS A 367 -17.68 -35.66 -7.29
N VAL A 368 -16.43 -35.21 -7.42
CA VAL A 368 -15.24 -36.03 -7.07
C VAL A 368 -15.23 -36.45 -5.60
N ALA A 369 -15.71 -35.60 -4.68
CA ALA A 369 -15.81 -35.94 -3.26
C ALA A 369 -16.85 -37.04 -2.97
N LEU A 370 -17.81 -37.24 -3.89
CA LEU A 370 -18.79 -38.31 -3.86
C LEU A 370 -18.37 -39.51 -4.72
N ASP A 371 -17.17 -39.50 -5.30
CA ASP A 371 -16.70 -40.49 -6.27
C ASP A 371 -17.57 -40.55 -7.54
N ASP A 372 -18.12 -39.39 -7.93
CA ASP A 372 -18.90 -39.22 -9.16
C ASP A 372 -18.13 -38.35 -10.17
N ALA A 373 -18.30 -38.61 -11.46
CA ALA A 373 -17.56 -37.93 -12.51
C ALA A 373 -18.17 -36.54 -12.81
N PRO A 374 -17.41 -35.44 -12.68
CA PRO A 374 -17.91 -34.12 -13.04
C PRO A 374 -18.03 -33.96 -14.56
N ALA A 375 -19.06 -33.24 -15.01
CA ALA A 375 -19.14 -32.73 -16.36
C ALA A 375 -18.10 -31.61 -16.60
N ARG A 376 -17.79 -31.33 -17.87
CA ARG A 376 -16.86 -30.26 -18.25
C ARG A 376 -17.35 -28.85 -17.89
N ASN A 377 -18.66 -28.60 -18.04
CA ASN A 377 -19.23 -27.29 -17.81
C ASN A 377 -19.56 -27.08 -16.32
N PRO A 378 -18.98 -26.05 -15.64
CA PRO A 378 -19.22 -25.78 -14.23
C PRO A 378 -20.69 -25.54 -13.87
N LEU A 379 -21.48 -24.96 -14.77
CA LEU A 379 -22.92 -24.72 -14.56
C LEU A 379 -23.71 -26.02 -14.56
N VAL A 380 -23.38 -26.93 -15.48
CA VAL A 380 -24.00 -28.27 -15.56
C VAL A 380 -23.72 -29.03 -14.27
N ASN A 381 -22.48 -28.97 -13.77
CA ASN A 381 -22.13 -29.59 -12.50
C ASN A 381 -22.95 -29.05 -11.33
N LEU A 382 -23.21 -27.74 -11.30
CA LEU A 382 -23.98 -27.13 -10.22
C LEU A 382 -25.46 -27.59 -10.24
N VAL A 383 -26.03 -27.71 -11.45
CA VAL A 383 -27.40 -28.22 -11.65
C VAL A 383 -27.49 -29.71 -11.32
N ASN A 384 -26.44 -30.49 -11.59
CA ASN A 384 -26.43 -31.93 -11.40
C ASN A 384 -26.09 -32.37 -9.96
N ILE A 385 -25.86 -31.46 -9.01
CA ILE A 385 -25.61 -31.81 -7.60
C ILE A 385 -26.69 -32.73 -6.99
N PRO A 386 -28.00 -32.48 -7.18
CA PRO A 386 -29.04 -33.37 -6.66
C PRO A 386 -28.99 -34.77 -7.27
N GLN A 387 -28.62 -34.88 -8.55
CA GLN A 387 -28.47 -36.16 -9.23
C GLN A 387 -27.27 -36.93 -8.68
N ALA A 388 -26.12 -36.28 -8.51
CA ALA A 388 -24.93 -36.90 -7.91
C ALA A 388 -25.20 -37.39 -6.47
N MET A 389 -25.98 -36.64 -5.69
CA MET A 389 -26.43 -37.11 -4.37
C MET A 389 -27.33 -38.34 -4.45
N ALA A 390 -28.16 -38.46 -5.50
CA ALA A 390 -28.99 -39.64 -5.72
C ALA A 390 -28.15 -40.87 -6.13
N HIS A 391 -27.08 -40.68 -6.91
CA HIS A 391 -26.14 -41.74 -7.31
C HIS A 391 -25.48 -42.43 -6.10
N ILE A 392 -25.34 -41.75 -4.95
CA ILE A 392 -24.85 -42.33 -3.70
C ILE A 392 -25.64 -43.56 -3.28
N PHE A 393 -26.98 -43.52 -3.44
CA PHE A 393 -27.89 -44.55 -2.94
C PHE A 393 -28.36 -45.52 -4.02
N ILE A 394 -28.52 -45.02 -5.25
CA ILE A 394 -29.13 -45.78 -6.35
C ILE A 394 -28.06 -46.53 -7.15
N GLY A 395 -26.80 -46.07 -7.12
CA GLY A 395 -25.72 -46.55 -7.98
C GLY A 395 -25.90 -46.12 -9.44
N HIS A 396 -24.80 -46.01 -10.18
CA HIS A 396 -24.79 -45.76 -11.61
C HIS A 396 -23.56 -46.44 -12.25
N ASP A 397 -23.65 -46.73 -13.55
CA ASP A 397 -22.60 -47.25 -14.45
C ASP A 397 -21.44 -48.03 -13.78
N GLY A 398 -21.63 -49.33 -13.54
CA GLY A 398 -20.53 -50.28 -13.30
C GLY A 398 -19.75 -50.17 -11.99
N HIS A 399 -20.04 -49.20 -11.12
CA HIS A 399 -19.34 -49.01 -9.85
C HIS A 399 -20.20 -49.44 -8.63
N PRO A 400 -19.77 -50.45 -7.85
CA PRO A 400 -20.52 -50.92 -6.68
C PRO A 400 -20.33 -49.96 -5.50
N GLY A 401 -21.19 -48.94 -5.43
CA GLY A 401 -21.48 -48.14 -4.24
C GLY A 401 -20.52 -46.96 -3.99
N HIS A 402 -20.97 -45.75 -4.34
CA HIS A 402 -20.30 -44.47 -4.03
C HIS A 402 -20.38 -44.09 -2.54
N LEU A 403 -21.18 -44.82 -1.76
CA LEU A 403 -21.43 -44.53 -0.34
C LEU A 403 -20.16 -44.48 0.54
N PRO A 404 -19.18 -45.41 0.44
CA PRO A 404 -17.97 -45.34 1.25
C PRO A 404 -17.15 -44.08 0.96
N ALA A 405 -17.01 -43.71 -0.32
CA ALA A 405 -16.28 -42.51 -0.71
C ALA A 405 -17.01 -41.23 -0.26
N ALA A 406 -18.33 -41.16 -0.43
CA ALA A 406 -19.16 -40.07 0.04
C ALA A 406 -19.08 -39.90 1.57
N LEU A 407 -19.06 -41.00 2.34
CA LEU A 407 -18.89 -40.97 3.79
C LEU A 407 -17.49 -40.45 4.19
N ILE A 408 -16.44 -40.85 3.47
CA ILE A 408 -15.08 -40.36 3.69
C ILE A 408 -14.97 -38.85 3.35
N GLY A 409 -15.56 -38.41 2.24
CA GLY A 409 -15.64 -37.01 1.87
C GLY A 409 -16.42 -36.16 2.90
N ALA A 410 -17.60 -36.65 3.33
CA ALA A 410 -18.41 -36.00 4.35
C ALA A 410 -17.70 -35.94 5.71
N ALA A 411 -17.08 -37.04 6.15
CA ALA A 411 -16.28 -37.07 7.39
C ALA A 411 -15.12 -36.07 7.32
N THR A 412 -14.44 -35.99 6.18
CA THR A 412 -13.38 -34.99 5.94
C THR A 412 -13.92 -33.57 6.12
N LEU A 413 -15.03 -33.22 5.48
CA LEU A 413 -15.68 -31.91 5.63
C LEU A 413 -16.08 -31.61 7.08
N LEU A 414 -16.69 -32.58 7.76
CA LEU A 414 -17.10 -32.44 9.16
C LEU A 414 -15.89 -32.14 10.06
N ILE A 415 -14.80 -32.91 9.93
CA ILE A 415 -13.58 -32.65 10.70
C ILE A 415 -13.06 -31.25 10.39
N LEU A 416 -12.92 -30.88 9.11
CA LEU A 416 -12.40 -29.56 8.71
C LEU A 416 -13.21 -28.38 9.27
N VAL A 417 -14.55 -28.48 9.29
CA VAL A 417 -15.46 -27.42 9.74
C VAL A 417 -15.54 -27.34 11.26
N PHE A 418 -15.63 -28.48 11.94
CA PHE A 418 -15.92 -28.52 13.37
C PHE A 418 -14.66 -28.63 14.26
N TRP A 419 -13.48 -28.95 13.71
CA TRP A 419 -12.23 -29.09 14.46
C TRP A 419 -11.99 -27.94 15.45
N LYS A 420 -12.02 -26.69 14.97
CA LYS A 420 -11.75 -25.51 15.81
C LYS A 420 -12.79 -25.27 16.91
N ARG A 421 -14.01 -25.82 16.77
CA ARG A 421 -15.11 -25.67 17.75
C ARG A 421 -15.08 -26.76 18.82
N ILE A 422 -14.69 -27.99 18.46
CA ILE A 422 -14.75 -29.16 19.34
C ILE A 422 -13.46 -29.31 20.17
N VAL A 423 -12.32 -28.92 19.61
CA VAL A 423 -11.01 -29.30 20.16
C VAL A 423 -10.50 -28.29 21.22
N PRO A 424 -9.93 -28.77 22.35
CA PRO A 424 -9.38 -27.91 23.39
C PRO A 424 -8.19 -27.06 22.90
N ASN A 425 -7.96 -25.90 23.54
CA ASN A 425 -7.00 -24.88 23.08
C ASN A 425 -5.57 -25.42 22.81
N LYS A 426 -5.11 -26.42 23.57
CA LYS A 426 -3.78 -27.03 23.39
C LYS A 426 -3.62 -27.76 22.05
N LEU A 427 -4.69 -28.34 21.53
CA LEU A 427 -4.68 -29.13 20.27
C LEU A 427 -5.08 -28.29 19.04
N LYS A 428 -5.53 -27.04 19.23
CA LYS A 428 -5.84 -26.11 18.12
C LYS A 428 -4.64 -25.73 17.27
N ALA A 429 -3.42 -25.96 17.78
CA ALA A 429 -2.17 -25.74 17.03
C ALA A 429 -2.01 -26.73 15.85
N ILE A 430 -2.66 -27.89 15.89
CA ILE A 430 -2.57 -28.89 14.81
C ILE A 430 -3.53 -28.49 13.67
N PRO A 431 -3.06 -28.40 12.40
CA PRO A 431 -3.91 -28.11 11.26
C PRO A 431 -5.03 -29.14 11.07
N ALA A 432 -6.28 -28.66 10.98
CA ALA A 432 -7.46 -29.51 10.78
C ALA A 432 -7.35 -30.41 9.53
N VAL A 433 -6.64 -29.94 8.49
CA VAL A 433 -6.43 -30.67 7.23
C VAL A 433 -5.67 -31.98 7.46
N ILE A 434 -4.60 -31.96 8.24
CA ILE A 434 -3.84 -33.18 8.54
C ILE A 434 -4.66 -34.12 9.40
N VAL A 435 -5.36 -33.60 10.41
CA VAL A 435 -6.17 -34.45 11.26
C VAL A 435 -7.25 -35.16 10.45
N ALA A 436 -7.94 -34.42 9.58
CA ALA A 436 -8.92 -35.00 8.68
C ALA A 436 -8.28 -36.11 7.82
N ILE A 437 -7.18 -35.80 7.13
CA ILE A 437 -6.49 -36.77 6.25
C ILE A 437 -6.02 -38.01 7.01
N ILE A 438 -5.33 -37.87 8.14
CA ILE A 438 -4.84 -39.02 8.92
C ILE A 438 -6.01 -39.89 9.38
N VAL A 439 -7.06 -39.27 9.93
CA VAL A 439 -8.23 -40.01 10.44
C VAL A 439 -8.92 -40.78 9.32
N VAL A 440 -9.28 -40.11 8.22
CA VAL A 440 -10.03 -40.78 7.15
C VAL A 440 -9.18 -41.78 6.37
N THR A 441 -7.88 -41.52 6.22
CA THR A 441 -6.94 -42.48 5.61
C THR A 441 -6.80 -43.71 6.48
N THR A 442 -6.62 -43.55 7.80
CA THR A 442 -6.52 -44.68 8.73
C THR A 442 -7.80 -45.50 8.76
N VAL A 443 -8.97 -44.85 8.87
CA VAL A 443 -10.27 -45.53 8.89
C VAL A 443 -10.52 -46.27 7.58
N SER A 444 -10.30 -45.63 6.44
CA SER A 444 -10.51 -46.25 5.13
C SER A 444 -9.55 -47.42 4.84
N ALA A 445 -8.31 -47.33 5.29
CA ALA A 445 -7.33 -48.40 5.18
C ALA A 445 -7.66 -49.57 6.12
N PHE A 446 -7.97 -49.29 7.38
CA PHE A 446 -8.31 -50.30 8.38
C PHE A 446 -9.57 -51.10 8.00
N LEU A 447 -10.59 -50.41 7.49
CA LEU A 447 -11.83 -51.03 7.03
C LEU A 447 -11.74 -51.60 5.61
N SER A 448 -10.57 -51.49 4.95
CA SER A 448 -10.34 -51.94 3.57
C SER A 448 -11.42 -51.46 2.59
N LEU A 449 -11.83 -50.19 2.71
CA LEU A 449 -12.90 -49.63 1.89
C LEU A 449 -12.50 -49.62 0.40
N PRO A 450 -13.42 -50.01 -0.51
CA PRO A 450 -13.18 -50.01 -1.96
C PRO A 450 -13.37 -48.59 -2.52
N ILE A 451 -12.45 -47.70 -2.18
CA ILE A 451 -12.45 -46.31 -2.63
C ILE A 451 -11.22 -46.02 -3.48
N GLU A 452 -11.37 -45.09 -4.41
CA GLU A 452 -10.24 -44.58 -5.20
C GLU A 452 -9.22 -43.88 -4.27
N ARG A 453 -7.95 -44.18 -4.49
CA ARG A 453 -6.81 -43.61 -3.75
C ARG A 453 -5.86 -42.92 -4.73
N VAL A 454 -4.97 -42.09 -4.19
CA VAL A 454 -3.97 -41.38 -4.99
C VAL A 454 -3.01 -42.38 -5.65
N GLU A 455 -2.85 -42.26 -6.96
CA GLU A 455 -1.77 -42.93 -7.69
C GLU A 455 -0.48 -42.12 -7.52
N PHE A 456 0.61 -42.80 -7.17
CA PHE A 456 1.91 -42.17 -6.94
C PHE A 456 3.06 -43.13 -7.25
N ASP A 457 3.84 -42.88 -8.30
CA ASP A 457 5.01 -43.68 -8.66
C ASP A 457 6.28 -43.09 -8.05
N SER A 458 6.89 -42.13 -8.74
CA SER A 458 8.09 -41.43 -8.29
C SER A 458 8.16 -40.03 -8.91
N LEU A 459 8.80 -39.10 -8.20
CA LEU A 459 8.98 -37.74 -8.69
C LEU A 459 9.70 -37.69 -10.04
N GLY A 460 10.69 -38.56 -10.27
CA GLY A 460 11.46 -38.59 -11.51
C GLY A 460 10.63 -39.04 -12.72
N ALA A 461 9.76 -40.03 -12.54
CA ALA A 461 8.89 -40.52 -13.61
C ALA A 461 7.84 -39.50 -14.06
N ALA A 462 7.46 -38.58 -13.18
CA ALA A 462 6.48 -37.54 -13.47
C ALA A 462 7.03 -36.35 -14.25
N VAL A 463 8.36 -36.16 -14.29
CA VAL A 463 8.99 -35.07 -15.03
C VAL A 463 8.90 -35.36 -16.52
N LYS A 464 8.20 -34.49 -17.25
CA LYS A 464 8.11 -34.53 -18.72
C LYS A 464 8.80 -33.32 -19.29
N TRP A 465 10.07 -33.50 -19.68
CA TRP A 465 10.86 -32.43 -20.26
C TRP A 465 10.23 -31.90 -21.54
N VAL A 466 10.27 -30.58 -21.71
CA VAL A 466 9.81 -29.93 -22.94
C VAL A 466 10.64 -30.42 -24.12
N ASP A 467 9.97 -30.89 -25.16
CA ASP A 467 10.62 -31.22 -26.43
C ASP A 467 10.90 -29.96 -27.25
N PHE A 468 12.17 -29.59 -27.33
CA PHE A 468 12.62 -28.43 -28.09
C PHE A 468 12.48 -28.60 -29.61
N GLY A 469 12.33 -29.84 -30.11
CA GLY A 469 12.15 -30.12 -31.54
C GLY A 469 10.78 -29.68 -32.07
N SER A 470 9.72 -29.87 -31.28
CA SER A 470 8.35 -29.45 -31.62
C SER A 470 8.05 -27.98 -31.26
N LEU A 471 8.93 -27.33 -30.47
CA LEU A 471 8.74 -25.95 -30.00
C LEU A 471 8.45 -24.93 -31.11
N PRO A 472 9.18 -24.89 -32.24
CA PRO A 472 8.94 -23.88 -33.27
C PRO A 472 7.52 -23.94 -33.85
N ALA A 473 6.99 -25.14 -34.07
CA ALA A 473 5.62 -25.32 -34.55
C ALA A 473 4.59 -24.84 -33.51
N LEU A 474 4.81 -25.15 -32.24
CA LEU A 474 3.92 -24.75 -31.15
C LEU A 474 3.92 -23.23 -30.91
N LEU A 475 5.07 -22.57 -31.06
CA LEU A 475 5.20 -21.12 -30.89
C LEU A 475 4.49 -20.32 -31.99
N THR A 476 4.25 -20.90 -33.17
CA THR A 476 3.46 -20.25 -34.24
C THR A 476 1.96 -20.24 -33.96
N SER A 477 1.49 -21.07 -33.03
CA SER A 477 0.06 -21.20 -32.73
C SER A 477 -0.44 -20.03 -31.87
N SER A 478 -1.35 -19.21 -32.42
CA SER A 478 -1.97 -18.09 -31.70
C SER A 478 -2.70 -18.54 -30.40
N SER A 479 -3.25 -19.76 -30.39
CA SER A 479 -3.93 -20.31 -29.21
C SER A 479 -2.99 -20.45 -28.00
N VAL A 480 -1.75 -20.92 -28.23
CA VAL A 480 -0.75 -21.14 -27.18
C VAL A 480 -0.41 -19.83 -26.48
N TRP A 481 -0.20 -18.76 -27.24
CA TRP A 481 0.08 -17.43 -26.69
C TRP A 481 -1.10 -16.86 -25.90
N LYS A 482 -2.35 -17.06 -26.34
CA LYS A 482 -3.53 -16.62 -25.60
C LYS A 482 -3.63 -17.32 -24.24
N VAL A 483 -3.42 -18.63 -24.22
CA VAL A 483 -3.46 -19.42 -22.98
C VAL A 483 -2.26 -19.09 -22.07
N ALA A 484 -1.05 -18.95 -22.62
CA ALA A 484 0.13 -18.56 -21.84
C ALA A 484 -0.02 -17.17 -21.21
N LEU A 485 -0.57 -16.20 -21.96
CA LEU A 485 -0.88 -14.87 -21.44
C LEU A 485 -1.93 -14.94 -20.33
N MET A 486 -2.95 -15.77 -20.48
CA MET A 486 -3.97 -16.01 -19.45
C MET A 486 -3.36 -16.60 -18.19
N VAL A 487 -2.57 -17.68 -18.31
CA VAL A 487 -1.88 -18.31 -17.18
C VAL A 487 -0.94 -17.32 -16.50
N ALA A 488 -0.15 -16.56 -17.26
CA ALA A 488 0.74 -15.52 -16.74
C ALA A 488 -0.05 -14.45 -15.97
N PHE A 489 -1.13 -13.94 -16.54
CA PHE A 489 -1.94 -12.91 -15.92
C PHE A 489 -2.56 -13.40 -14.60
N VAL A 490 -3.21 -14.57 -14.61
CA VAL A 490 -3.90 -15.13 -13.45
C VAL A 490 -2.91 -15.45 -12.33
N THR A 491 -1.80 -16.12 -12.63
CA THR A 491 -0.79 -16.45 -11.61
C THR A 491 -0.11 -15.19 -11.06
N SER A 492 0.11 -14.16 -11.88
CA SER A 492 0.63 -12.86 -11.44
C SER A 492 -0.35 -12.15 -10.50
N ALA A 493 -1.62 -12.06 -10.91
CA ALA A 493 -2.66 -11.44 -10.10
C ALA A 493 -2.80 -12.15 -8.74
N GLN A 494 -2.94 -13.48 -8.74
CA GLN A 494 -3.05 -14.26 -7.49
C GLN A 494 -1.83 -14.09 -6.58
N THR A 495 -0.63 -14.08 -7.16
CA THR A 495 0.61 -13.87 -6.41
C THR A 495 0.63 -12.50 -5.76
N LEU A 496 0.41 -11.43 -6.52
CA LEU A 496 0.58 -10.08 -6.00
C LEU A 496 -0.54 -9.68 -5.03
N LEU A 497 -1.72 -10.27 -5.18
CA LEU A 497 -2.81 -10.18 -4.21
C LEU A 497 -2.50 -10.93 -2.93
N THR A 498 -1.94 -12.13 -3.05
CA THR A 498 -1.46 -12.90 -1.89
C THR A 498 -0.37 -12.11 -1.17
N ALA A 499 0.58 -11.52 -1.89
CA ALA A 499 1.63 -10.69 -1.31
C ALA A 499 1.05 -9.49 -0.55
N ALA A 500 0.10 -8.77 -1.16
CA ALA A 500 -0.55 -7.63 -0.52
C ALA A 500 -1.36 -8.04 0.72
N ALA A 501 -1.96 -9.24 0.73
CA ALA A 501 -2.67 -9.78 1.88
C ALA A 501 -1.70 -10.22 2.98
N VAL A 502 -0.62 -10.91 2.63
CA VAL A 502 0.43 -11.39 3.55
C VAL A 502 1.16 -10.21 4.20
N ASP A 503 1.45 -9.14 3.45
CA ASP A 503 2.02 -7.88 3.96
C ASP A 503 1.15 -7.26 5.08
N ARG A 504 -0.16 -7.58 5.15
CA ARG A 504 -1.07 -7.10 6.21
C ARG A 504 -1.11 -8.02 7.43
N MET A 505 -0.56 -9.23 7.32
CA MET A 505 -0.57 -10.25 8.39
C MET A 505 0.69 -10.20 9.26
N HIS A 506 1.74 -9.51 8.83
CA HIS A 506 3.02 -9.43 9.55
C HIS A 506 3.59 -8.02 9.60
N GLN A 507 4.57 -7.82 10.50
CA GLN A 507 5.30 -6.55 10.67
C GLN A 507 6.74 -6.59 10.08
N GLY A 508 7.13 -7.71 9.46
CA GLY A 508 8.43 -7.89 8.81
C GLY A 508 8.62 -7.13 7.49
N PRO A 509 9.70 -7.40 6.75
CA PRO A 509 10.03 -6.71 5.50
C PRO A 509 8.88 -6.77 4.48
N ARG A 510 8.54 -5.61 3.90
CA ARG A 510 7.47 -5.49 2.90
C ARG A 510 7.84 -6.17 1.58
N THR A 511 6.82 -6.59 0.84
CA THR A 511 7.01 -7.23 -0.46
C THR A 511 7.62 -6.28 -1.50
N ARG A 512 8.64 -6.77 -2.21
CA ARG A 512 9.14 -6.18 -3.46
C ARG A 512 8.44 -6.80 -4.66
N TYR A 513 7.35 -6.17 -5.10
CA TYR A 513 6.41 -6.71 -6.09
C TYR A 513 7.05 -7.11 -7.43
N ASP A 514 7.94 -6.28 -7.98
CA ASP A 514 8.61 -6.59 -9.27
C ASP A 514 9.53 -7.82 -9.15
N ARG A 515 10.25 -7.91 -8.03
CA ARG A 515 11.08 -9.08 -7.71
C ARG A 515 10.24 -10.31 -7.47
N GLU A 516 9.08 -10.16 -6.82
CA GLU A 516 8.16 -11.27 -6.60
C GLU A 516 7.58 -11.79 -7.91
N LEU A 517 7.15 -10.89 -8.81
CA LEU A 517 6.65 -11.24 -10.12
C LEU A 517 7.72 -11.97 -10.96
N ALA A 518 8.96 -11.46 -10.96
CA ALA A 518 10.06 -12.13 -11.63
C ALA A 518 10.39 -13.50 -11.01
N ALA A 519 10.35 -13.62 -9.68
CA ALA A 519 10.58 -14.88 -8.96
C ALA A 519 9.54 -15.95 -9.32
N GLN A 520 8.25 -15.59 -9.35
CA GLN A 520 7.19 -16.48 -9.83
C GLN A 520 7.41 -16.86 -11.30
N GLY A 521 7.82 -15.91 -12.14
CA GLY A 521 8.12 -16.18 -13.54
C GLY A 521 9.24 -17.20 -13.72
N VAL A 522 10.32 -17.09 -12.94
CA VAL A 522 11.39 -18.10 -12.93
C VAL A 522 10.86 -19.46 -12.46
N GLY A 523 10.07 -19.49 -11.38
CA GLY A 523 9.43 -20.71 -10.89
C GLY A 523 8.55 -21.38 -11.94
N ASN A 524 7.69 -20.60 -12.61
CA ASN A 524 6.81 -21.07 -13.68
C ASN A 524 7.60 -21.50 -14.92
N ALA A 525 8.69 -20.82 -15.29
CA ALA A 525 9.53 -21.25 -16.39
C ALA A 525 10.16 -22.63 -16.09
N VAL A 526 10.67 -22.84 -14.87
CA VAL A 526 11.24 -24.14 -14.44
C VAL A 526 10.15 -25.22 -14.35
N CYS A 527 8.99 -24.91 -13.79
CA CYS A 527 7.86 -25.83 -13.79
C CYS A 527 7.44 -26.21 -15.21
N GLY A 528 7.34 -25.26 -16.13
CA GLY A 528 7.03 -25.50 -17.53
C GLY A 528 8.04 -26.42 -18.20
N LEU A 529 9.35 -26.20 -17.99
CA LEU A 529 10.41 -27.07 -18.49
C LEU A 529 10.28 -28.52 -18.00
N MET A 530 9.82 -28.72 -16.77
CA MET A 530 9.63 -30.04 -16.15
C MET A 530 8.26 -30.67 -16.49
N GLY A 531 7.39 -29.99 -17.22
CA GLY A 531 6.01 -30.43 -17.46
C GLY A 531 5.11 -30.34 -16.21
N ALA A 532 5.49 -29.51 -15.24
CA ALA A 532 4.79 -29.30 -14.00
C ALA A 532 3.65 -28.27 -14.12
N LEU A 533 2.80 -28.17 -13.08
CA LEU A 533 1.70 -27.22 -13.03
C LEU A 533 2.23 -25.78 -12.87
N PRO A 534 1.48 -24.77 -13.33
CA PRO A 534 1.78 -23.39 -12.99
C PRO A 534 1.59 -23.15 -11.48
N MET A 535 2.46 -22.33 -10.93
CA MET A 535 2.43 -21.87 -9.55
C MET A 535 2.00 -20.41 -9.43
N ALA A 536 1.47 -20.10 -8.25
CA ALA A 536 1.20 -18.74 -7.79
C ALA A 536 1.41 -18.66 -6.27
N GLY A 537 1.43 -17.44 -5.73
CA GLY A 537 1.28 -17.22 -4.29
C GLY A 537 -0.05 -17.77 -3.78
N VAL A 538 -0.02 -18.60 -2.73
CA VAL A 538 -1.21 -19.23 -2.16
C VAL A 538 -1.53 -18.67 -0.79
N ILE A 539 -2.66 -17.98 -0.67
CA ILE A 539 -3.08 -17.32 0.58
C ILE A 539 -3.23 -18.28 1.75
N VAL A 540 -3.81 -19.47 1.54
CA VAL A 540 -4.05 -20.45 2.63
C VAL A 540 -2.74 -20.96 3.24
N ARG A 541 -1.71 -21.18 2.42
CA ARG A 541 -0.38 -21.62 2.88
C ARG A 541 0.38 -20.45 3.51
N SER A 542 0.30 -19.28 2.90
CA SER A 542 1.00 -18.09 3.37
C SER A 542 0.42 -17.58 4.70
N SER A 543 -0.90 -17.60 4.87
CA SER A 543 -1.52 -17.26 6.15
C SER A 543 -1.17 -18.29 7.22
N ALA A 544 -1.18 -19.59 6.89
CA ALA A 544 -0.73 -20.62 7.83
C ALA A 544 0.74 -20.45 8.23
N ASN A 545 1.59 -20.00 7.30
CA ASN A 545 2.99 -19.69 7.56
C ASN A 545 3.15 -18.56 8.58
N VAL A 546 2.44 -17.45 8.35
CA VAL A 546 2.46 -16.28 9.24
C VAL A 546 1.81 -16.58 10.59
N ASP A 547 0.65 -17.24 10.60
CA ASP A 547 -0.07 -17.65 11.82
C ASP A 547 0.76 -18.62 12.68
N ALA A 548 1.58 -19.46 12.05
CA ALA A 548 2.51 -20.35 12.74
C ALA A 548 3.78 -19.65 13.24
N GLY A 549 3.92 -18.34 13.04
CA GLY A 549 5.00 -17.52 13.58
C GLY A 549 6.24 -17.37 12.69
N ALA A 550 6.14 -17.65 11.39
CA ALA A 550 7.27 -17.51 10.47
C ALA A 550 7.75 -16.06 10.41
N ARG A 551 9.08 -15.88 10.39
CA ARG A 551 9.71 -14.54 10.36
C ARG A 551 10.55 -14.30 9.12
N THR A 552 11.04 -15.36 8.49
CA THR A 552 11.90 -15.23 7.31
C THR A 552 11.46 -16.16 6.16
N ARG A 553 12.14 -16.01 5.02
CA ARG A 553 11.93 -16.86 3.84
C ARG A 553 12.35 -18.31 4.08
N TRP A 554 13.17 -18.59 5.09
CA TRP A 554 13.62 -19.95 5.34
C TRP A 554 12.47 -20.88 5.72
N SER A 555 11.39 -20.37 6.31
CA SER A 555 10.19 -21.18 6.53
C SER A 555 9.63 -21.77 5.22
N THR A 556 9.65 -20.99 4.13
CA THR A 556 9.15 -21.42 2.82
C THR A 556 10.10 -22.42 2.16
N VAL A 557 11.41 -22.21 2.31
CA VAL A 557 12.46 -23.12 1.82
C VAL A 557 12.42 -24.46 2.56
N PHE A 558 12.37 -24.45 3.89
CA PHE A 558 12.24 -25.67 4.70
C PHE A 558 10.95 -26.42 4.36
N HIS A 559 9.85 -25.71 4.14
CA HIS A 559 8.61 -26.31 3.68
C HIS A 559 8.79 -27.08 2.36
N GLY A 560 9.42 -26.47 1.36
CA GLY A 560 9.74 -27.13 0.09
C GLY A 560 10.66 -28.34 0.27
N ALA A 561 11.64 -28.24 1.17
CA ALA A 561 12.51 -29.36 1.53
C ALA A 561 11.73 -30.51 2.19
N TRP A 562 10.80 -30.22 3.10
CA TRP A 562 9.93 -31.24 3.71
C TRP A 562 9.05 -31.93 2.67
N LEU A 563 8.49 -31.21 1.70
CA LEU A 563 7.77 -31.82 0.58
C LEU A 563 8.65 -32.79 -0.20
N LEU A 564 9.88 -32.39 -0.53
CA LEU A 564 10.84 -33.23 -1.26
C LEU A 564 11.22 -34.48 -0.47
N VAL A 565 11.64 -34.31 0.79
CA VAL A 565 12.02 -35.43 1.67
C VAL A 565 10.86 -36.40 1.83
N PHE A 566 9.65 -35.88 2.07
CA PHE A 566 8.48 -36.72 2.28
C PHE A 566 8.09 -37.51 1.03
N ALA A 567 8.11 -36.86 -0.14
CA ALA A 567 7.81 -37.51 -1.41
C ALA A 567 8.82 -38.60 -1.79
N LEU A 568 10.08 -38.46 -1.37
CA LEU A 568 11.13 -39.46 -1.63
C LEU A 568 11.12 -40.62 -0.63
N LEU A 569 10.84 -40.35 0.66
CA LEU A 569 10.94 -41.35 1.72
C LEU A 569 9.63 -42.09 2.02
N PHE A 570 8.48 -41.48 1.73
CA PHE A 570 7.16 -42.04 2.10
C PHE A 570 6.15 -42.13 0.93
N PRO A 571 6.53 -42.67 -0.25
CA PRO A 571 5.61 -42.81 -1.38
C PRO A 571 4.40 -43.71 -1.07
N GLU A 572 4.60 -44.79 -0.30
CA GLU A 572 3.49 -45.68 0.09
C GLU A 572 2.42 -44.94 0.91
N MET A 573 2.84 -44.01 1.78
CA MET A 573 1.89 -43.24 2.58
C MET A 573 1.07 -42.29 1.72
N LEU A 574 1.63 -41.78 0.62
CA LEU A 574 0.90 -40.98 -0.36
C LEU A 574 -0.16 -41.81 -1.09
N ARG A 575 0.13 -43.07 -1.43
CA ARG A 575 -0.81 -43.99 -2.10
C ARG A 575 -2.00 -44.41 -1.24
N MET A 576 -1.90 -44.26 0.08
CA MET A 576 -3.01 -44.59 0.97
C MET A 576 -4.10 -43.51 0.98
N LEU A 577 -3.79 -42.29 0.50
CA LEU A 577 -4.68 -41.14 0.59
C LEU A 577 -5.93 -41.31 -0.29
N PRO A 578 -7.15 -41.22 0.28
CA PRO A 578 -8.38 -41.27 -0.52
C PRO A 578 -8.56 -40.04 -1.41
N THR A 579 -8.97 -40.23 -2.66
CA THR A 579 -9.22 -39.10 -3.59
C THR A 579 -10.42 -38.26 -3.13
N SER A 580 -11.47 -38.89 -2.61
CA SER A 580 -12.65 -38.22 -2.06
C SER A 580 -12.33 -37.27 -0.89
N ALA A 581 -11.33 -37.60 -0.07
CA ALA A 581 -10.85 -36.75 1.01
C ALA A 581 -10.12 -35.49 0.47
N LEU A 582 -9.29 -35.67 -0.57
CA LEU A 582 -8.61 -34.55 -1.23
C LEU A 582 -9.60 -33.62 -1.94
N ALA A 583 -10.60 -34.17 -2.61
CA ALA A 583 -11.68 -33.42 -3.23
C ALA A 583 -12.49 -32.64 -2.18
N ALA A 584 -12.82 -33.24 -1.03
CA ALA A 584 -13.48 -32.55 0.08
C ALA A 584 -12.69 -31.33 0.61
N ILE A 585 -11.35 -31.40 0.64
CA ILE A 585 -10.50 -30.23 0.98
C ILE A 585 -10.70 -29.12 -0.06
N LEU A 586 -10.75 -29.44 -1.34
CA LEU A 586 -10.99 -28.46 -2.41
C LEU A 586 -12.42 -27.92 -2.40
N VAL A 587 -13.43 -28.73 -2.08
CA VAL A 587 -14.82 -28.28 -1.88
C VAL A 587 -14.87 -27.19 -0.81
N LEU A 588 -14.29 -27.43 0.37
CA LEU A 588 -14.24 -26.41 1.42
C LEU A 588 -13.44 -25.18 1.00
N THR A 589 -12.36 -25.37 0.24
CA THR A 589 -11.55 -24.27 -0.28
C THR A 589 -12.36 -23.41 -1.26
N GLY A 590 -13.10 -24.03 -2.19
CA GLY A 590 -14.00 -23.37 -3.12
C GLY A 590 -15.07 -22.54 -2.40
N VAL A 591 -15.73 -23.13 -1.39
CA VAL A 591 -16.73 -22.43 -0.56
C VAL A 591 -16.13 -21.23 0.17
N LYS A 592 -14.90 -21.33 0.68
CA LYS A 592 -14.21 -20.20 1.33
C LYS A 592 -13.87 -19.09 0.33
N LEU A 593 -13.48 -19.45 -0.90
CA LEU A 593 -13.14 -18.50 -1.96
C LEU A 593 -14.36 -17.74 -2.51
N LEU A 594 -15.59 -18.29 -2.39
CA LEU A 594 -16.83 -17.56 -2.71
C LEU A 594 -16.95 -16.23 -1.95
N GLY A 595 -16.38 -16.13 -0.75
CA GLY A 595 -16.23 -14.85 -0.05
C GLY A 595 -17.55 -14.11 0.19
N ILE A 596 -18.68 -14.81 0.36
CA ILE A 596 -20.04 -14.23 0.38
C ILE A 596 -20.14 -13.01 1.32
N ARG A 597 -19.46 -13.05 2.47
CA ARG A 597 -19.42 -11.92 3.43
C ARG A 597 -18.71 -10.69 2.87
N ALA A 598 -17.60 -10.89 2.14
CA ALA A 598 -16.85 -9.81 1.50
C ALA A 598 -17.64 -9.20 0.33
N ILE A 599 -18.32 -10.02 -0.47
CA ILE A 599 -19.21 -9.54 -1.54
C ILE A 599 -20.36 -8.71 -0.94
N ARG A 600 -20.97 -9.19 0.15
CA ARG A 600 -22.03 -8.45 0.84
C ARG A 600 -21.54 -7.11 1.40
N ALA A 601 -20.38 -7.10 2.05
CA ALA A 601 -19.78 -5.86 2.56
C ALA A 601 -19.50 -4.85 1.42
N LEU A 602 -18.96 -5.32 0.29
CA LEU A 602 -18.73 -4.49 -0.90
C LEU A 602 -20.04 -3.95 -1.49
N TRP A 603 -21.12 -4.74 -1.48
CA TRP A 603 -22.43 -4.33 -1.97
C TRP A 603 -23.07 -3.26 -1.06
N GLU A 604 -22.88 -3.38 0.25
CA GLU A 604 -23.33 -2.41 1.25
C GLU A 604 -22.55 -1.09 1.16
N GLU A 605 -21.25 -1.14 0.84
CA GLU A 605 -20.38 0.03 0.62
C GLU A 605 -20.62 0.72 -0.73
N SER A 606 -20.66 -0.04 -1.82
CA SER A 606 -20.92 0.47 -3.16
C SER A 606 -21.65 -0.56 -4.03
N ARG A 607 -22.93 -0.28 -4.30
CA ARG A 607 -23.75 -1.11 -5.21
C ARG A 607 -23.12 -1.29 -6.59
N SER A 608 -22.43 -0.27 -7.10
CA SER A 608 -21.74 -0.35 -8.39
C SER A 608 -20.56 -1.31 -8.39
N GLU A 609 -19.75 -1.33 -7.32
CA GLU A 609 -18.64 -2.29 -7.18
C GLU A 609 -19.17 -3.70 -6.92
N GLY A 610 -20.20 -3.83 -6.08
CA GLY A 610 -20.89 -5.10 -5.86
C GLY A 610 -21.45 -5.70 -7.17
N PHE A 611 -22.03 -4.87 -8.04
CA PHE A 611 -22.51 -5.30 -9.36
C PHE A 611 -21.36 -5.81 -10.25
N ILE A 612 -20.25 -5.07 -10.35
CA ILE A 612 -19.06 -5.48 -11.12
C ILE A 612 -18.54 -6.82 -10.60
N CYS A 613 -18.48 -6.99 -9.27
CA CYS A 613 -18.05 -8.23 -8.62
C CYS A 613 -18.95 -9.43 -9.02
N VAL A 614 -20.28 -9.28 -8.94
CA VAL A 614 -21.22 -10.36 -9.27
C VAL A 614 -21.20 -10.69 -10.77
N VAL A 615 -21.12 -9.69 -11.65
CA VAL A 615 -21.01 -9.92 -13.10
C VAL A 615 -19.70 -10.61 -13.45
N THR A 616 -18.59 -10.19 -12.84
CA THR A 616 -17.28 -10.85 -13.02
C THR A 616 -17.36 -12.32 -12.59
N ALA A 617 -17.91 -12.60 -11.40
CA ALA A 617 -18.06 -13.97 -10.91
C ALA A 617 -18.95 -14.82 -11.83
N GLY A 618 -20.10 -14.28 -12.26
CA GLY A 618 -21.01 -14.95 -13.18
C GLY A 618 -20.35 -15.27 -14.52
N ALA A 619 -19.62 -14.33 -15.09
CA ALA A 619 -18.90 -14.50 -16.35
C ALA A 619 -17.76 -15.53 -16.27
N VAL A 620 -17.04 -15.59 -15.13
CA VAL A 620 -16.02 -16.64 -14.90
C VAL A 620 -16.65 -18.04 -14.88
N VAL A 621 -17.86 -18.18 -14.32
CA VAL A 621 -18.55 -19.47 -14.24
C VAL A 621 -19.20 -19.87 -15.58
N SER A 622 -19.74 -18.91 -16.33
CA SER A 622 -20.52 -19.18 -17.55
C SER A 622 -19.72 -19.16 -18.85
N LEU A 623 -18.64 -18.37 -18.92
CA LEU A 623 -17.79 -18.24 -20.10
C LEU A 623 -16.44 -18.91 -19.84
N ASP A 624 -15.53 -18.16 -19.24
CA ASP A 624 -14.20 -18.59 -18.82
C ASP A 624 -13.54 -17.51 -17.93
N LEU A 625 -12.43 -17.88 -17.29
CA LEU A 625 -11.72 -17.00 -16.35
C LEU A 625 -11.22 -15.70 -16.98
N LEU A 626 -10.60 -15.76 -18.17
CA LEU A 626 -10.02 -14.58 -18.82
C LEU A 626 -11.10 -13.60 -19.24
N THR A 627 -12.11 -14.11 -19.95
CA THR A 627 -13.24 -13.30 -20.43
C THR A 627 -13.96 -12.66 -19.25
N GLY A 628 -14.19 -13.41 -18.16
CA GLY A 628 -14.79 -12.88 -16.95
C GLY A 628 -13.99 -11.73 -16.33
N VAL A 629 -12.67 -11.88 -16.22
CA VAL A 629 -11.80 -10.81 -15.69
C VAL A 629 -11.77 -9.59 -16.62
N LEU A 630 -11.66 -9.77 -17.94
CA LEU A 630 -11.67 -8.67 -18.91
C LEU A 630 -12.98 -7.88 -18.86
N ILE A 631 -14.12 -8.56 -18.72
CA ILE A 631 -15.43 -7.92 -18.51
C ILE A 631 -15.41 -7.11 -17.21
N GLY A 632 -14.92 -7.67 -16.11
CA GLY A 632 -14.81 -6.97 -14.83
C GLY A 632 -13.92 -5.72 -14.90
N VAL A 633 -12.75 -5.83 -15.52
CA VAL A 633 -11.84 -4.67 -15.73
C VAL A 633 -12.49 -3.63 -16.63
N GLY A 634 -13.12 -4.05 -17.74
CA GLY A 634 -13.83 -3.17 -18.65
C GLY A 634 -14.96 -2.39 -17.98
N LEU A 635 -15.78 -3.07 -17.16
CA LEU A 635 -16.82 -2.41 -16.36
C LEU A 635 -16.24 -1.48 -15.30
N SER A 636 -15.12 -1.83 -14.68
CA SER A 636 -14.42 -0.96 -13.72
C SER A 636 -13.93 0.33 -14.38
N ILE A 637 -13.33 0.22 -15.57
CA ILE A 637 -12.89 1.37 -16.37
C ILE A 637 -14.10 2.21 -16.81
N ALA A 638 -15.16 1.58 -17.31
CA ALA A 638 -16.38 2.27 -17.73
C ALA A 638 -17.03 3.04 -16.57
N LYS A 639 -17.08 2.45 -15.36
CA LYS A 639 -17.54 3.13 -14.15
C LYS A 639 -16.65 4.33 -13.81
N LEU A 640 -15.33 4.18 -13.87
CA LEU A 640 -14.38 5.25 -13.60
C LEU A 640 -14.64 6.43 -14.53
N ILE A 641 -14.71 6.17 -15.83
CA ILE A 641 -15.03 7.16 -16.87
C ILE A 641 -16.37 7.84 -16.55
N TYR A 642 -17.43 7.08 -16.28
CA TYR A 642 -18.75 7.63 -15.95
C TYR A 642 -18.75 8.52 -14.68
N THR A 643 -17.99 8.12 -13.67
CA THR A 643 -17.92 8.82 -12.37
C THR A 643 -17.20 10.15 -12.49
N PHE A 644 -16.09 10.18 -13.23
CA PHE A 644 -15.28 11.39 -13.43
C PHE A 644 -15.81 12.33 -14.52
N SER A 645 -16.67 11.86 -15.41
CA SER A 645 -17.34 12.67 -16.44
C SER A 645 -18.61 13.36 -15.92
N ARG A 646 -18.67 13.87 -14.68
CA ARG A 646 -19.83 14.67 -14.23
C ARG A 646 -19.67 16.14 -14.62
N LEU A 647 -20.59 16.64 -15.45
CA LEU A 647 -20.71 18.04 -15.84
C LEU A 647 -22.06 18.59 -15.37
N SER A 648 -22.04 19.60 -14.51
CA SER A 648 -23.19 20.44 -14.18
C SER A 648 -23.13 21.71 -15.02
N VAL A 649 -24.28 22.12 -15.55
CA VAL A 649 -24.43 23.34 -16.36
C VAL A 649 -25.59 24.11 -15.76
N ILE A 650 -25.31 25.29 -15.21
CA ILE A 650 -26.31 26.12 -14.52
C ILE A 650 -26.46 27.42 -15.30
N HIS A 651 -27.68 27.72 -15.74
CA HIS A 651 -28.02 29.01 -16.33
C HIS A 651 -28.37 30.00 -15.21
N ARG A 652 -27.66 31.11 -15.15
CA ARG A 652 -28.03 32.28 -14.35
C ARG A 652 -28.40 33.42 -15.29
N VAL A 653 -29.64 33.87 -15.18
CA VAL A 653 -30.12 35.07 -15.87
C VAL A 653 -29.99 36.22 -14.88
N ASP A 654 -29.20 37.23 -15.23
CA ASP A 654 -29.10 38.43 -14.42
C ASP A 654 -30.35 39.29 -14.68
N THR A 655 -31.16 39.53 -13.66
CA THR A 655 -32.45 40.25 -13.81
C THR A 655 -32.29 41.75 -14.02
N ALA A 656 -31.05 42.27 -13.95
CA ALA A 656 -30.74 43.71 -14.06
C ALA A 656 -29.98 44.11 -15.33
N GLY A 657 -29.63 43.19 -16.25
CA GLY A 657 -28.89 43.52 -17.47
C GLY A 657 -28.98 42.48 -18.59
N ASP A 658 -28.58 42.88 -19.80
CA ASP A 658 -28.61 42.06 -21.04
C ASP A 658 -27.52 40.96 -21.08
N ARG A 659 -27.15 40.42 -19.91
CA ARG A 659 -26.04 39.47 -19.72
C ARG A 659 -26.56 38.17 -19.12
N ARG A 660 -26.33 37.05 -19.81
CA ARG A 660 -26.60 35.70 -19.30
C ARG A 660 -25.30 35.04 -18.88
N THR A 661 -25.31 34.29 -17.78
CA THR A 661 -24.14 33.55 -17.32
C THR A 661 -24.41 32.04 -17.34
N LEU A 662 -23.52 31.29 -17.98
CA LEU A 662 -23.49 29.84 -17.99
C LEU A 662 -22.39 29.37 -17.04
N VAL A 663 -22.75 28.78 -15.90
CA VAL A 663 -21.77 28.25 -14.94
C VAL A 663 -21.53 26.78 -15.23
N LEU A 664 -20.27 26.43 -15.53
CA LEU A 664 -19.84 25.05 -15.77
C LEU A 664 -19.09 24.52 -14.53
N GLU A 665 -19.60 23.44 -13.94
CA GLU A 665 -18.98 22.78 -12.77
C GLU A 665 -18.71 21.30 -13.05
N GLY A 666 -17.51 20.82 -12.68
CA GLY A 666 -17.06 19.44 -12.87
C GLY A 666 -16.17 19.25 -14.10
N SER A 667 -16.37 18.19 -14.88
CA SER A 667 -15.50 17.82 -16.02
C SER A 667 -16.27 17.87 -17.35
N ALA A 668 -15.90 18.80 -18.22
CA ALA A 668 -16.38 18.90 -19.59
C ALA A 668 -15.59 17.91 -20.48
N THR A 669 -16.20 16.77 -20.76
CA THR A 669 -15.61 15.71 -21.61
C THR A 669 -16.54 15.44 -22.78
N PHE A 670 -16.05 14.77 -23.83
CA PHE A 670 -16.80 14.41 -25.02
C PHE A 670 -18.09 13.65 -24.67
N LEU A 671 -18.08 12.87 -23.58
CA LEU A 671 -19.25 12.16 -23.04
C LEU A 671 -20.36 13.09 -22.53
N ARG A 672 -20.02 14.31 -22.12
CA ARG A 672 -20.95 15.36 -21.67
C ARG A 672 -21.09 16.51 -22.66
N LEU A 673 -20.41 16.46 -23.79
CA LEU A 673 -20.52 17.42 -24.87
C LEU A 673 -21.99 17.65 -25.30
N PRO A 674 -22.85 16.63 -25.47
CA PRO A 674 -24.26 16.86 -25.81
C PRO A 674 -25.01 17.71 -24.78
N LYS A 675 -24.67 17.60 -23.49
CA LYS A 675 -25.29 18.40 -22.43
C LYS A 675 -24.82 19.86 -22.50
N LEU A 676 -23.54 20.08 -22.83
CA LEU A 676 -23.00 21.42 -23.06
C LEU A 676 -23.64 22.05 -24.31
N ALA A 677 -23.71 21.31 -25.42
CA ALA A 677 -24.34 21.76 -26.66
C ALA A 677 -25.81 22.15 -26.44
N ALA A 678 -26.61 21.28 -25.81
CA ALA A 678 -28.01 21.57 -25.50
C ALA A 678 -28.18 22.81 -24.60
N ALA A 679 -27.24 23.08 -23.69
CA ALA A 679 -27.27 24.28 -22.87
C ALA A 679 -26.97 25.55 -23.69
N LEU A 680 -26.04 25.47 -24.65
CA LEU A 680 -25.71 26.58 -25.55
C LEU A 680 -26.84 26.86 -26.56
N GLU A 681 -27.52 25.82 -27.06
CA GLU A 681 -28.65 25.95 -28.00
C GLU A 681 -29.85 26.71 -27.41
N VAL A 682 -30.03 26.67 -26.09
CA VAL A 682 -31.12 27.38 -25.38
C VAL A 682 -30.85 28.89 -25.25
N VAL A 683 -29.64 29.35 -25.59
CA VAL A 683 -29.27 30.76 -25.51
C VAL A 683 -29.85 31.53 -26.71
N PRO A 684 -30.67 32.58 -26.50
CA PRO A 684 -31.25 33.35 -27.59
C PRO A 684 -30.20 34.07 -28.45
N PRO A 685 -30.47 34.30 -29.75
CA PRO A 685 -29.62 35.11 -30.61
C PRO A 685 -29.43 36.53 -30.06
N GLY A 686 -28.27 37.15 -30.31
CA GLY A 686 -27.98 38.52 -29.88
C GLY A 686 -27.64 38.69 -28.39
N THR A 687 -27.63 37.62 -27.59
CA THR A 687 -27.35 37.71 -26.15
C THR A 687 -25.85 37.83 -25.86
N ASN A 688 -25.46 38.64 -24.86
CA ASN A 688 -24.12 38.60 -24.29
C ASN A 688 -24.00 37.46 -23.27
N LEU A 689 -23.37 36.35 -23.67
CA LEU A 689 -23.21 35.15 -22.84
C LEU A 689 -21.84 35.15 -22.15
N HIS A 690 -21.82 35.02 -20.83
CA HIS A 690 -20.61 34.80 -20.04
C HIS A 690 -20.52 33.34 -19.61
N ILE A 691 -19.38 32.68 -19.85
CA ILE A 691 -19.15 31.32 -19.36
C ILE A 691 -18.24 31.36 -18.14
N ASP A 692 -18.77 30.98 -16.99
CA ASP A 692 -17.99 30.81 -15.76
C ASP A 692 -17.41 29.40 -15.69
N LEU A 693 -16.07 29.35 -15.72
CA LEU A 693 -15.27 28.13 -15.73
C LEU A 693 -14.60 27.85 -14.37
N LYS A 694 -14.85 28.67 -13.33
CA LYS A 694 -14.13 28.57 -12.05
C LYS A 694 -14.31 27.20 -11.39
N GLY A 695 -15.50 26.62 -11.50
CA GLY A 695 -15.86 25.29 -11.00
C GLY A 695 -15.50 24.12 -11.92
N LEU A 696 -14.89 24.37 -13.07
CA LEU A 696 -14.50 23.34 -14.03
C LEU A 696 -13.11 22.79 -13.69
N SER A 697 -13.02 21.49 -13.45
CA SER A 697 -11.77 20.77 -13.14
C SER A 697 -11.02 20.32 -14.39
N TYR A 698 -11.74 20.06 -15.49
CA TYR A 698 -11.17 19.58 -16.74
C TYR A 698 -12.08 19.93 -17.92
N ILE A 699 -11.49 20.29 -19.06
CA ILE A 699 -12.15 20.42 -20.35
C ILE A 699 -11.33 19.70 -21.42
N ASP A 700 -11.96 18.83 -22.21
CA ASP A 700 -11.29 18.21 -23.35
C ASP A 700 -11.38 19.05 -24.63
N HIS A 701 -10.61 18.64 -25.63
CA HIS A 701 -10.49 19.38 -26.88
C HIS A 701 -11.82 19.50 -27.62
N ALA A 702 -12.68 18.47 -27.57
CA ALA A 702 -13.97 18.48 -28.25
C ALA A 702 -14.95 19.49 -27.62
N CYS A 703 -15.02 19.56 -26.29
CA CYS A 703 -15.82 20.57 -25.61
C CYS A 703 -15.28 21.99 -25.83
N LEU A 704 -13.96 22.17 -25.90
CA LEU A 704 -13.37 23.48 -26.20
C LEU A 704 -13.68 23.92 -27.64
N GLN A 705 -13.55 23.01 -28.60
CA GLN A 705 -13.85 23.29 -30.00
C GLN A 705 -15.33 23.64 -30.19
N LEU A 706 -16.24 22.92 -29.52
CA LEU A 706 -17.67 23.27 -29.51
C LEU A 706 -17.90 24.71 -29.04
N LEU A 707 -17.20 25.16 -27.99
CA LEU A 707 -17.34 26.54 -27.49
C LEU A 707 -16.84 27.57 -28.51
N MET A 708 -15.72 27.30 -29.18
CA MET A 708 -15.13 28.18 -30.20
C MET A 708 -16.00 28.25 -31.46
N ASP A 709 -16.49 27.11 -31.95
CA ASP A 709 -17.37 27.04 -33.11
C ASP A 709 -18.71 27.75 -32.81
N TRP A 710 -19.24 27.56 -31.60
CA TRP A 710 -20.46 28.23 -31.16
C TRP A 710 -20.27 29.75 -30.99
N GLU A 711 -19.12 30.21 -30.46
CA GLU A 711 -18.76 31.63 -30.37
C GLU A 711 -18.82 32.30 -31.75
N GLN A 712 -18.11 31.72 -32.72
CA GLN A 712 -18.05 32.26 -34.08
C GLN A 712 -19.43 32.31 -34.72
N GLN A 713 -20.27 31.30 -34.51
CA GLN A 713 -21.64 31.29 -35.01
C GLN A 713 -22.51 32.34 -34.29
N HIS A 714 -22.38 32.48 -32.98
CA HIS A 714 -23.19 33.42 -32.19
C HIS A 714 -22.87 34.88 -32.52
N GLU A 715 -21.60 35.20 -32.80
CA GLU A 715 -21.16 36.50 -33.30
C GLU A 715 -21.84 36.89 -34.62
N THR A 716 -22.04 35.94 -35.54
CA THR A 716 -22.77 36.22 -36.80
C THR A 716 -24.23 36.60 -36.58
N THR A 717 -24.81 36.21 -35.44
CA THR A 717 -26.19 36.57 -35.05
C THR A 717 -26.27 37.80 -34.14
N GLY A 718 -25.16 38.52 -33.96
CA GLY A 718 -25.08 39.76 -33.19
C GLY A 718 -24.94 39.58 -31.67
N GLY A 719 -24.65 38.38 -31.18
CA GLY A 719 -24.34 38.13 -29.77
C GLY A 719 -22.83 38.14 -29.50
N THR A 720 -22.43 38.09 -28.22
CA THR A 720 -21.01 37.96 -27.86
C THR A 720 -20.82 36.87 -26.81
N LEU A 721 -19.68 36.19 -26.86
CA LEU A 721 -19.24 35.25 -25.84
C LEU A 721 -18.10 35.87 -25.01
N VAL A 722 -18.22 35.81 -23.69
CA VAL A 722 -17.18 36.26 -22.77
C VAL A 722 -16.67 35.07 -21.98
N LEU A 723 -15.49 34.59 -22.36
CA LEU A 723 -14.72 33.55 -21.68
C LEU A 723 -13.51 34.15 -20.98
N ASP A 724 -13.24 33.74 -19.74
CA ASP A 724 -12.01 34.09 -19.03
C ASP A 724 -10.85 33.20 -19.51
N TRP A 725 -10.32 33.57 -20.67
CA TRP A 725 -9.26 32.83 -21.37
C TRP A 725 -7.96 32.76 -20.57
N ASP A 726 -7.65 33.77 -19.77
CA ASP A 726 -6.44 33.83 -18.94
C ASP A 726 -6.48 32.80 -17.81
N THR A 727 -7.64 32.61 -17.18
CA THR A 727 -7.84 31.58 -16.15
C THR A 727 -7.77 30.16 -16.72
N LEU A 728 -8.24 29.97 -17.97
CA LEU A 728 -8.16 28.69 -18.68
C LEU A 728 -6.72 28.39 -19.15
N HIS A 729 -6.00 29.38 -19.66
CA HIS A 729 -4.59 29.25 -20.04
C HIS A 729 -3.66 29.02 -18.84
N ALA A 730 -3.87 29.69 -17.70
CA ALA A 730 -3.08 29.50 -16.50
C ALA A 730 -3.22 28.10 -15.88
N ARG A 731 -4.42 27.49 -15.99
CA ARG A 731 -4.70 26.15 -15.43
C ARG A 731 -4.21 24.98 -16.29
N PHE A 732 -4.17 25.12 -17.62
CA PHE A 732 -3.93 23.98 -18.52
C PHE A 732 -2.62 24.02 -19.34
N ARG A 733 -1.74 25.04 -19.18
CA ARG A 733 -0.43 25.12 -19.87
C ARG A 733 0.83 25.18 -18.97
N SER A 734 0.76 24.87 -17.68
CA SER A 734 1.93 24.88 -16.77
C SER A 734 2.82 23.62 -16.82
N SER A 735 2.84 22.89 -17.94
CA SER A 735 3.71 21.72 -18.16
C SER A 735 4.76 21.98 -19.26
N ARG A 736 5.52 23.06 -19.14
CA ARG A 736 6.88 23.10 -19.72
C ARG A 736 7.88 23.22 -18.58
N PRO A 737 8.80 22.26 -18.41
CA PRO A 737 9.92 22.44 -17.49
C PRO A 737 10.68 23.68 -17.93
N ARG A 738 10.91 24.64 -17.02
CA ARG A 738 11.91 25.68 -17.27
C ARG A 738 13.25 24.96 -17.49
N PRO A 739 14.00 25.26 -18.56
CA PRO A 739 15.37 24.78 -18.64
C PRO A 739 16.16 25.39 -17.48
N PRO A 740 17.14 24.66 -16.90
CA PRO A 740 17.96 25.18 -15.83
C PRO A 740 18.69 26.43 -16.33
N GLN A 741 18.51 27.55 -15.64
CA GLN A 741 19.34 28.73 -15.85
C GLN A 741 20.78 28.34 -15.50
N SER A 742 21.67 28.41 -16.49
CA SER A 742 23.10 28.32 -16.26
C SER A 742 23.54 29.50 -15.38
N CYS A 743 23.96 29.20 -14.15
CA CYS A 743 24.73 30.13 -13.34
C CYS A 743 26.02 30.44 -14.10
N THR A 744 26.11 31.64 -14.64
CA THR A 744 27.36 32.22 -15.12
C THR A 744 28.19 32.56 -13.89
N PHE A 745 29.24 31.78 -13.65
CA PHE A 745 30.26 32.13 -12.67
C PHE A 745 31.00 33.38 -13.14
N HIS A 746 30.88 34.46 -12.37
CA HIS A 746 31.85 35.54 -12.40
C HIS A 746 33.19 34.99 -11.89
N GLN A 747 34.18 34.86 -12.79
CA GLN A 747 35.58 34.73 -12.39
C GLN A 747 36.10 36.12 -12.02
N THR A 748 36.37 36.29 -10.73
CA THR A 748 37.22 37.35 -10.22
C THR A 748 38.67 37.09 -10.62
N GLU A 749 39.26 38.11 -11.23
CA GLU A 749 40.69 38.23 -11.48
C GLU A 749 41.47 38.08 -10.17
N ASN A 750 42.56 37.31 -10.20
CA ASN A 750 43.71 37.62 -9.38
C ASN A 750 45.01 37.24 -10.09
N ILE A 751 45.87 38.25 -10.12
CA ILE A 751 47.21 38.36 -10.68
C ILE A 751 48.17 37.49 -9.87
N THR A 752 49.10 36.77 -10.52
CA THR A 752 50.57 36.90 -10.35
C THR A 752 51.33 35.78 -11.06
N GLY A 753 52.32 36.18 -11.88
CA GLY A 753 53.52 35.42 -12.27
C GLY A 753 53.28 34.27 -13.23
N GLY A 754 53.95 34.15 -14.37
CA GLY A 754 55.24 34.66 -14.81
C GLY A 754 55.78 33.61 -15.79
N ASP A 755 56.30 34.10 -16.91
CA ASP A 755 57.24 33.43 -17.81
C ASP A 755 56.84 32.16 -18.59
N ALA A 756 56.65 32.43 -19.88
CA ALA A 756 57.49 31.92 -20.98
C ALA A 756 57.13 30.61 -21.72
N PHE A 757 57.48 30.67 -23.02
CA PHE A 757 57.54 29.63 -24.06
C PHE A 757 56.22 29.20 -24.69
N GLU A 758 55.88 29.74 -25.87
CA GLU A 758 56.32 29.34 -27.22
C GLU A 758 55.53 28.19 -27.84
N SER A 759 54.80 28.58 -28.89
CA SER A 759 54.69 27.88 -30.18
C SER A 759 53.76 26.67 -30.32
N SER A 760 52.93 26.82 -31.37
CA SER A 760 52.75 25.84 -32.45
C SER A 760 51.55 24.89 -32.41
N ARG A 761 50.60 25.21 -33.31
CA ARG A 761 49.91 24.34 -34.29
C ARG A 761 48.94 23.28 -33.73
N ALA A 762 47.64 23.41 -34.01
CA ALA A 762 46.97 23.01 -35.25
C ALA A 762 46.87 21.48 -35.42
N ALA A 763 45.71 20.94 -35.05
CA ALA A 763 44.92 19.94 -35.80
C ALA A 763 43.50 19.93 -35.21
#